data_AF-A0A0W1EZS1-F1
#
_entry.id   AF-A0A0W1EZS1-F1
#
_cell.length_a   1.000
_cell.length_b   1.000
_cell.length_c   1.000
_cell.angle_alpha   90.00
_cell.angle_beta   90.00
_cell.angle_gamma   90.00
#
_symmetry.space_group_name_H-M   'P 1'
#
loop_
_entity.id
_entity.type
_entity.pdbx_description
1 polymer ?
#
loop_
_entity_poly.entity_id
_entity_poly.type
_entity_poly.pdbx_seq_one_letter_code
_entity_poly.pdbx_strand_id
1 'polypeptide(L)'
;MAKRVWTAALLGCAALALASCNASKNDSISGGGSLDDAEKASETLLKTGGNGDNWGAIGFSYDEQRFSPLTDINDKNVGELGIAWTADLEDARGQEATPVVVDGVMYVTHAWSKVSAWDAATGKSLWKFDPKVPGERAVSACCDVVNRGVAVWGDKLYVGALDGRLIALDKKTGKELWSTQTFDASKPYTITGAPRVVKDMVLIGNGGAEFGVRGYVTAYDADTGKERWRFYTAPNPTKAKDGAASDDIFASKGNATWSDKGEWQTSGGGGTVWDAIVYDKDLDQIYLGVGNGNPWNHGTRSNGEGDNWFLSSVVALDATTGKYKWHYQETPAETWDYTATQPIILAEQAVNGKPVKVLYHAPKNGFFFTIDRNNGKLIDAKPFVDGINWATGYDMATGRPIENPEARFYKTGKPFIAIPGALGAHNWHPMSYNPATGLVYIPAQQIPQGYLADMTELDKRKVVGFNIGSSLTATMMPDDKAAYRAAVAATTGRLVAFDPRTGKVAWAVDHPAAWNGGTMTTAGNLVFQGTSTGRFRAYAADTGRQLLDLDMQSGIVSAPSTFRAGGVQYVAFQTSKGGAFPLVAGVAGGVTRKVPNIPRLVVMKIGGTVKLPAPPAAAALAWNPPPQFGTPAQVAAGKAHFGRYCIVCHGDSAIGNGFTPDLRVSATLANADAWKSVIIDGALKDRGMVSFARVLTPADVEALRAYVIDRSNWTKANLADASAPMGR
;
A
#
# COMPACT_ATOMS: atom_id res chain seq x y z
N MET A 1 -31.37 66.26 26.91
CA MET A 1 -29.91 66.49 27.04
C MET A 1 -29.26 65.91 25.79
N ALA A 2 -29.00 66.70 24.73
CA ALA A 2 -27.72 67.38 24.45
C ALA A 2 -26.55 66.38 24.43
N LYS A 3 -25.74 66.14 23.39
CA LYS A 3 -25.36 66.80 22.12
C LYS A 3 -24.74 65.67 21.21
N ARG A 4 -25.02 65.55 19.90
CA ARG A 4 -24.43 66.31 18.74
C ARG A 4 -22.91 66.01 18.57
N VAL A 5 -22.28 65.68 17.43
CA VAL A 5 -22.55 65.58 15.96
C VAL A 5 -21.23 65.01 15.30
N TRP A 6 -21.18 64.34 14.13
CA TRP A 6 -20.88 64.81 12.73
C TRP A 6 -20.33 63.54 12.00
N THR A 7 -20.61 63.16 10.74
CA THR A 7 -21.34 63.68 9.56
C THR A 7 -21.45 62.48 8.59
N ALA A 8 -22.60 62.21 7.95
CA ALA A 8 -22.98 62.55 6.56
C ALA A 8 -22.08 61.91 5.48
N ALA A 9 -22.53 61.40 4.33
CA ALA A 9 -23.78 61.34 3.56
C ALA A 9 -23.37 60.65 2.21
N LEU A 10 -24.17 60.22 1.24
CA LEU A 10 -25.58 60.33 0.89
C LEU A 10 -25.85 59.26 -0.20
N LEU A 11 -27.07 58.72 -0.18
CA LEU A 11 -27.72 57.97 -1.27
C LEU A 11 -28.26 58.93 -2.35
N GLY A 12 -28.49 58.40 -3.55
CA GLY A 12 -29.49 58.90 -4.51
C GLY A 12 -29.06 58.74 -5.97
N CYS A 13 -29.58 57.74 -6.69
CA CYS A 13 -30.68 57.85 -7.68
C CYS A 13 -30.21 58.44 -9.04
N ALA A 14 -30.65 58.04 -10.23
CA ALA A 14 -31.41 56.92 -10.79
C ALA A 14 -31.36 57.08 -12.33
N ALA A 15 -31.71 56.00 -13.05
CA ALA A 15 -32.28 55.95 -14.41
C ALA A 15 -31.38 55.96 -15.68
N LEU A 16 -31.25 54.74 -16.23
CA LEU A 16 -31.64 54.28 -17.59
C LEU A 16 -30.95 54.85 -18.85
N ALA A 17 -30.19 53.98 -19.54
CA ALA A 17 -30.26 53.80 -20.99
C ALA A 17 -29.85 52.36 -21.38
N LEU A 18 -30.64 51.76 -22.28
CA LEU A 18 -30.48 50.43 -22.86
C LEU A 18 -29.18 50.27 -23.66
N ALA A 19 -28.50 49.13 -23.50
CA ALA A 19 -27.74 48.50 -24.59
C ALA A 19 -27.51 47.01 -24.30
N SER A 20 -27.64 46.25 -25.38
CA SER A 20 -27.62 44.80 -25.56
C SER A 20 -26.38 44.07 -25.05
N CYS A 21 -26.60 42.80 -24.69
CA CYS A 21 -25.73 41.64 -24.88
C CYS A 21 -24.21 41.87 -24.81
N ASN A 22 -23.59 41.50 -23.69
CA ASN A 22 -22.32 40.80 -23.76
C ASN A 22 -22.33 39.68 -22.72
N ALA A 23 -22.51 38.46 -23.23
CA ALA A 23 -22.26 37.25 -22.47
C ALA A 23 -20.84 37.32 -21.91
N SER A 24 -20.74 37.20 -20.59
CA SER A 24 -19.51 36.91 -19.87
C SER A 24 -18.83 35.73 -20.55
N LYS A 25 -17.69 35.98 -21.20
CA LYS A 25 -16.79 34.95 -21.66
C LYS A 25 -16.46 34.07 -20.45
N ASN A 26 -16.91 32.83 -20.51
CA ASN A 26 -16.21 31.72 -19.87
C ASN A 26 -14.76 31.82 -20.30
N ASP A 27 -13.86 32.03 -19.35
CA ASP A 27 -12.46 31.66 -19.53
C ASP A 27 -12.44 30.15 -19.71
N SER A 28 -12.60 29.71 -20.96
CA SER A 28 -12.20 28.40 -21.40
C SER A 28 -10.74 28.24 -20.98
N ILE A 29 -10.48 27.30 -20.08
CA ILE A 29 -9.15 26.73 -19.85
C ILE A 29 -8.75 26.05 -21.15
N SER A 30 -8.25 26.86 -22.07
CA SER A 30 -7.56 26.46 -23.29
C SER A 30 -6.10 26.78 -23.05
N GLY A 31 -5.26 25.75 -23.06
CA GLY A 31 -3.83 25.90 -22.85
C GLY A 31 -3.17 24.65 -22.31
N GLY A 32 -3.33 23.51 -22.99
CA GLY A 32 -2.26 22.50 -22.94
C GLY A 32 -1.05 23.14 -23.61
N GLY A 33 -0.09 23.61 -22.81
CA GLY A 33 1.20 24.04 -23.33
C GLY A 33 1.83 22.86 -24.08
N SER A 34 2.48 23.13 -25.20
CA SER A 34 3.31 22.11 -25.84
C SER A 34 4.40 21.69 -24.84
N LEU A 35 4.54 20.39 -24.59
CA LEU A 35 5.60 19.84 -23.75
C LEU A 35 6.97 20.44 -24.13
N ASP A 36 7.78 20.77 -23.14
CA ASP A 36 9.17 21.15 -23.38
C ASP A 36 10.01 19.92 -23.81
N ASP A 37 11.27 20.13 -24.18
CA ASP A 37 12.11 19.04 -24.68
C ASP A 37 12.49 18.01 -23.60
N ALA A 38 12.62 18.42 -22.33
CA ALA A 38 12.88 17.52 -21.22
C ALA A 38 11.65 16.68 -20.89
N GLU A 39 10.46 17.27 -20.98
CA GLU A 39 9.18 16.60 -20.82
C GLU A 39 8.93 15.61 -21.96
N LYS A 40 9.19 15.98 -23.22
CA LYS A 40 9.13 15.05 -24.36
C LYS A 40 10.09 13.88 -24.20
N ALA A 41 11.31 14.12 -23.69
CA ALA A 41 12.26 13.06 -23.40
C ALA A 41 11.74 12.11 -22.32
N SER A 42 11.15 12.65 -21.25
CA SER A 42 10.52 11.85 -20.19
C SER A 42 9.34 11.05 -20.72
N GLU A 43 8.49 11.67 -21.54
CA GLU A 43 7.35 11.00 -22.17
C GLU A 43 7.80 9.84 -23.07
N THR A 44 8.84 10.07 -23.87
CA THR A 44 9.41 9.05 -24.76
C THR A 44 9.98 7.89 -23.95
N LEU A 45 10.73 8.18 -22.88
CA LEU A 45 11.27 7.17 -21.97
C LEU A 45 10.14 6.35 -21.33
N LEU A 46 9.11 7.00 -20.78
CA LEU A 46 8.01 6.32 -20.11
C LEU A 46 7.12 5.52 -21.07
N LYS A 47 6.96 5.97 -22.32
CA LYS A 47 6.21 5.23 -23.35
C LYS A 47 6.93 3.98 -23.85
N THR A 48 8.26 3.97 -23.86
CA THR A 48 9.04 2.92 -24.53
C THR A 48 9.90 2.08 -23.60
N GLY A 49 10.20 2.57 -22.39
CA GLY A 49 11.25 2.02 -21.52
C GLY A 49 12.67 2.27 -22.03
N GLY A 50 12.85 2.85 -23.22
CA GLY A 50 14.15 3.01 -23.88
C GLY A 50 14.84 1.67 -24.16
N ASN A 51 16.17 1.67 -24.08
CA ASN A 51 17.03 0.50 -24.28
C ASN A 51 17.39 -0.23 -22.97
N GLY A 52 16.75 0.13 -21.85
CA GLY A 52 17.04 -0.39 -20.52
C GLY A 52 18.17 0.33 -19.76
N ASP A 53 18.88 1.29 -20.36
CA ASP A 53 19.92 2.04 -19.65
C ASP A 53 19.35 2.85 -18.47
N ASN A 54 18.08 3.24 -18.59
CA ASN A 54 17.30 3.92 -17.55
C ASN A 54 16.20 3.01 -17.01
N TRP A 55 15.81 3.23 -15.76
CA TRP A 55 14.58 2.71 -15.15
C TRP A 55 13.67 3.90 -14.82
N GLY A 56 12.89 4.36 -15.80
CA GLY A 56 12.28 5.69 -15.80
C GLY A 56 11.06 5.89 -14.88
N ALA A 57 10.37 4.80 -14.52
CA ALA A 57 9.23 4.80 -13.61
C ALA A 57 9.34 3.63 -12.64
N ILE A 58 8.54 3.63 -11.56
CA ILE A 58 8.56 2.52 -10.60
C ILE A 58 8.27 1.16 -11.27
N GLY A 59 7.45 1.15 -12.34
CA GLY A 59 7.15 -0.02 -13.17
C GLY A 59 8.04 -0.21 -14.41
N PHE A 60 9.21 0.43 -14.46
CA PHE A 60 10.07 0.60 -15.64
C PHE A 60 9.50 1.57 -16.68
N SER A 61 8.28 1.30 -17.18
CA SER A 61 7.57 2.10 -18.19
C SER A 61 6.07 2.19 -17.87
N TYR A 62 5.28 2.87 -18.71
CA TYR A 62 3.82 2.97 -18.54
C TYR A 62 3.07 1.64 -18.54
N ASP A 63 3.63 0.59 -19.15
CA ASP A 63 3.01 -0.74 -19.13
C ASP A 63 3.18 -1.49 -17.79
N GLU A 64 4.01 -0.95 -16.88
CA GLU A 64 4.31 -1.48 -15.56
C GLU A 64 4.78 -2.94 -15.55
N GLN A 65 5.32 -3.44 -16.67
CA GLN A 65 5.75 -4.84 -16.82
C GLN A 65 6.93 -5.19 -15.91
N ARG A 66 7.72 -4.20 -15.47
CA ARG A 66 8.95 -4.40 -14.68
C ARG A 66 9.92 -5.39 -15.34
N PHE A 67 9.94 -5.32 -16.67
CA PHE A 67 10.83 -6.05 -17.55
C PHE A 67 11.91 -5.13 -18.08
N SER A 68 13.17 -5.53 -17.91
CA SER A 68 14.29 -4.85 -18.53
C SER A 68 14.76 -5.58 -19.78
N PRO A 69 15.02 -4.89 -20.90
CA PRO A 69 15.59 -5.49 -22.10
C PRO A 69 17.09 -5.82 -21.97
N LEU A 70 17.72 -5.47 -20.84
CA LEU A 70 19.13 -5.70 -20.59
C LEU A 70 19.47 -7.20 -20.46
N THR A 71 20.66 -7.57 -20.92
CA THR A 71 21.16 -8.96 -20.95
C THR A 71 22.58 -9.14 -20.42
N ASP A 72 23.25 -8.06 -20.00
CA ASP A 72 24.65 -8.11 -19.53
C ASP A 72 24.76 -9.02 -18.29
N ILE A 73 23.77 -8.93 -17.39
CA ILE A 73 23.50 -9.89 -16.32
C ILE A 73 22.46 -10.89 -16.84
N ASN A 74 22.81 -12.17 -16.84
CA ASN A 74 21.99 -13.24 -17.39
C ASN A 74 22.16 -14.55 -16.59
N ASP A 75 21.39 -15.56 -16.96
CA ASP A 75 21.37 -16.88 -16.34
C ASP A 75 22.71 -17.64 -16.36
N LYS A 76 23.72 -17.18 -17.11
CA LYS A 76 25.06 -17.76 -17.15
C LYS A 76 26.05 -17.10 -16.20
N ASN A 77 25.88 -15.82 -15.87
CA ASN A 77 26.85 -15.06 -15.07
C ASN A 77 26.27 -14.45 -13.78
N VAL A 78 24.96 -14.55 -13.53
CA VAL A 78 24.34 -13.96 -12.32
C VAL A 78 24.93 -14.47 -11.00
N GLY A 79 25.58 -15.65 -11.00
CA GLY A 79 26.31 -16.16 -9.84
C GLY A 79 27.53 -15.31 -9.44
N GLU A 80 28.01 -14.43 -10.31
CA GLU A 80 29.10 -13.48 -10.06
C GLU A 80 28.60 -12.11 -9.55
N LEU A 81 27.29 -11.96 -9.34
CA LEU A 81 26.70 -10.73 -8.86
C LEU A 81 27.13 -10.46 -7.41
N GLY A 82 27.63 -9.26 -7.16
CA GLY A 82 28.02 -8.81 -5.83
C GLY A 82 27.74 -7.33 -5.61
N ILE A 83 27.93 -6.84 -4.38
CA ILE A 83 27.61 -5.47 -4.02
C ILE A 83 28.66 -4.52 -4.62
N ALA A 84 28.18 -3.54 -5.37
CA ALA A 84 28.97 -2.43 -5.92
C ALA A 84 29.18 -1.34 -4.86
N TRP A 85 28.08 -0.96 -4.19
CA TRP A 85 28.07 0.00 -3.08
C TRP A 85 26.76 -0.14 -2.28
N THR A 86 26.74 0.42 -1.07
CA THR A 86 25.56 0.45 -0.20
C THR A 86 25.55 1.71 0.65
N ALA A 87 24.36 2.13 1.10
CA ALA A 87 24.18 3.22 2.05
C ALA A 87 23.15 2.84 3.12
N ASP A 88 23.47 3.05 4.39
CA ASP A 88 22.52 2.90 5.50
C ASP A 88 21.45 4.02 5.46
N LEU A 89 20.22 3.67 5.82
CA LEU A 89 19.08 4.60 5.86
C LEU A 89 18.69 4.89 7.32
N GLU A 90 18.30 6.14 7.59
CA GLU A 90 18.18 6.68 8.97
C GLU A 90 17.00 6.10 9.76
N ASP A 91 15.92 5.71 9.08
CA ASP A 91 14.67 5.27 9.72
C ASP A 91 14.50 3.77 9.67
N ALA A 92 14.60 3.11 10.83
CA ALA A 92 14.30 1.69 11.04
C ALA A 92 12.79 1.37 10.91
N ARG A 93 12.19 1.70 9.77
CA ARG A 93 10.82 1.42 9.33
C ARG A 93 10.86 0.79 7.94
N GLY A 94 9.70 0.52 7.33
CA GLY A 94 9.61 -0.10 6.02
C GLY A 94 10.12 0.79 4.89
N GLN A 95 10.79 0.15 3.95
CA GLN A 95 11.34 0.69 2.72
C GLN A 95 10.69 -0.08 1.56
N GLU A 96 9.70 0.53 0.93
CA GLU A 96 8.85 -0.10 -0.10
C GLU A 96 9.18 0.40 -1.52
N ALA A 97 10.12 1.34 -1.67
CA ALA A 97 10.31 2.06 -2.91
C ALA A 97 11.04 1.22 -3.97
N THR A 98 10.57 1.27 -5.21
CA THR A 98 11.38 0.85 -6.36
C THR A 98 12.29 2.01 -6.75
N PRO A 99 13.63 1.87 -6.76
CA PRO A 99 14.52 2.95 -7.18
C PRO A 99 14.30 3.31 -8.67
N VAL A 100 14.13 4.61 -8.95
CA VAL A 100 14.00 5.15 -10.31
C VAL A 100 15.35 5.71 -10.74
N VAL A 101 15.85 5.33 -11.91
CA VAL A 101 17.18 5.72 -12.40
C VAL A 101 17.07 6.36 -13.76
N VAL A 102 17.47 7.62 -13.86
CA VAL A 102 17.44 8.40 -15.11
C VAL A 102 18.77 9.15 -15.25
N ASP A 103 19.44 8.95 -16.38
CA ASP A 103 20.68 9.61 -16.78
C ASP A 103 21.79 9.46 -15.71
N GLY A 104 21.94 8.25 -15.17
CA GLY A 104 22.96 7.92 -14.17
C GLY A 104 22.65 8.43 -12.75
N VAL A 105 21.50 9.06 -12.52
CA VAL A 105 21.04 9.49 -11.19
C VAL A 105 19.92 8.59 -10.69
N MET A 106 20.08 8.07 -9.48
CA MET A 106 19.09 7.25 -8.79
C MET A 106 18.28 8.09 -7.80
N TYR A 107 16.96 8.06 -7.93
CA TYR A 107 16.00 8.67 -7.02
C TYR A 107 15.26 7.58 -6.25
N VAL A 108 15.22 7.72 -4.94
CA VAL A 108 14.58 6.73 -4.05
C VAL A 108 13.92 7.44 -2.87
N THR A 109 12.76 6.94 -2.47
CA THR A 109 12.07 7.40 -1.27
C THR A 109 12.32 6.48 -0.09
N HIS A 110 12.12 7.01 1.11
CA HIS A 110 12.27 6.29 2.37
C HIS A 110 11.03 6.41 3.24
N ALA A 111 11.05 5.73 4.38
CA ALA A 111 10.09 5.96 5.45
C ALA A 111 9.89 7.46 5.75
N TRP A 112 8.67 7.83 6.15
CA TRP A 112 8.23 9.22 6.33
C TRP A 112 8.26 10.08 5.06
N SER A 113 8.26 9.44 3.89
CA SER A 113 8.21 10.10 2.57
C SER A 113 9.43 10.98 2.27
N LYS A 114 10.56 10.72 2.94
CA LYS A 114 11.85 11.35 2.61
C LYS A 114 12.28 10.91 1.21
N VAL A 115 13.04 11.76 0.52
CA VAL A 115 13.56 11.48 -0.83
C VAL A 115 15.07 11.71 -0.84
N SER A 116 15.80 10.92 -1.62
CA SER A 116 17.23 11.13 -1.84
C SER A 116 17.62 10.84 -3.28
N ALA A 117 18.60 11.59 -3.77
CA ALA A 117 19.26 11.34 -5.05
C ALA A 117 20.71 10.92 -4.86
N TRP A 118 21.15 9.99 -5.69
CA TRP A 118 22.48 9.40 -5.65
C TRP A 118 23.04 9.29 -7.06
N ASP A 119 24.36 9.46 -7.20
CA ASP A 119 25.06 8.96 -8.37
C ASP A 119 24.94 7.43 -8.39
N ALA A 120 24.29 6.90 -9.42
CA ALA A 120 23.85 5.50 -9.43
C ALA A 120 25.02 4.50 -9.53
N ALA A 121 26.16 4.92 -10.09
CA ALA A 121 27.35 4.08 -10.24
C ALA A 121 28.24 4.09 -9.00
N THR A 122 28.38 5.24 -8.35
CA THR A 122 29.37 5.46 -7.28
C THR A 122 28.77 5.46 -5.87
N GLY A 123 27.45 5.65 -5.74
CA GLY A 123 26.81 5.80 -4.44
C GLY A 123 27.06 7.16 -3.78
N LYS A 124 27.59 8.14 -4.51
CA LYS A 124 27.74 9.51 -3.99
C LYS A 124 26.37 10.14 -3.79
N SER A 125 26.06 10.55 -2.56
CA SER A 125 24.84 11.32 -2.27
C SER A 125 24.89 12.67 -2.99
N LEU A 126 23.85 12.99 -3.76
CA LEU A 126 23.72 14.26 -4.47
C LEU A 126 22.91 15.26 -3.65
N TRP A 127 21.75 14.83 -3.15
CA TRP A 127 20.89 15.62 -2.26
C TRP A 127 19.92 14.72 -1.49
N LYS A 128 19.36 15.26 -0.40
CA LYS A 128 18.28 14.66 0.39
C LYS A 128 17.18 15.70 0.60
N PHE A 129 15.93 15.24 0.63
CA PHE A 129 14.75 16.04 0.93
C PHE A 129 13.94 15.35 2.04
N ASP A 130 13.56 16.10 3.06
CA ASP A 130 12.68 15.65 4.13
C ASP A 130 11.43 16.54 4.14
N PRO A 131 10.24 16.00 3.83
CA PRO A 131 8.99 16.76 3.88
C PRO A 131 8.61 17.17 5.31
N LYS A 132 9.24 16.61 6.35
CA LYS A 132 8.97 16.83 7.77
C LYS A 132 7.56 16.42 8.17
N VAL A 133 7.15 15.23 7.73
CA VAL A 133 5.86 14.64 8.13
C VAL A 133 5.79 14.58 9.67
N PRO A 134 4.75 15.13 10.31
CA PRO A 134 4.60 15.05 11.76
C PRO A 134 4.50 13.60 12.23
N GLY A 135 5.22 13.25 13.31
CA GLY A 135 5.21 11.90 13.88
C GLY A 135 3.81 11.39 14.19
N GLU A 136 2.93 12.27 14.67
CA GLU A 136 1.52 11.97 14.98
C GLU A 136 0.73 11.42 13.79
N ARG A 137 1.19 11.64 12.54
CA ARG A 137 0.53 11.10 11.36
C ARG A 137 0.55 9.58 11.30
N ALA A 138 1.50 8.92 11.97
CA ALA A 138 1.61 7.47 11.99
C ALA A 138 0.32 6.76 12.47
N VAL A 139 -0.47 7.37 13.36
CA VAL A 139 -1.73 6.76 13.83
C VAL A 139 -2.80 6.66 12.72
N SER A 140 -2.68 7.46 11.66
CA SER A 140 -3.55 7.41 10.49
C SER A 140 -3.01 6.49 9.38
N ALA A 141 -1.82 5.91 9.56
CA ALA A 141 -1.23 4.96 8.64
C ALA A 141 -1.55 3.54 9.11
N CYS A 142 -2.41 2.82 8.39
CA CYS A 142 -2.81 1.45 8.75
C CYS A 142 -1.63 0.47 8.80
N CYS A 143 -0.59 0.77 8.01
CA CYS A 143 0.22 -0.25 7.40
C CYS A 143 1.69 0.17 7.32
N ASP A 144 2.20 0.83 8.38
CA ASP A 144 3.55 1.42 8.47
C ASP A 144 3.68 2.81 7.79
N VAL A 145 4.78 3.54 8.06
CA VAL A 145 5.04 4.92 7.58
C VAL A 145 5.84 4.92 6.27
N VAL A 146 5.33 4.17 5.30
CA VAL A 146 6.04 3.77 4.08
C VAL A 146 5.82 4.72 2.90
N ASN A 147 6.65 4.57 1.87
CA ASN A 147 6.48 5.22 0.57
C ASN A 147 6.99 4.30 -0.56
N ARG A 148 6.30 4.25 -1.70
CA ARG A 148 6.59 3.32 -2.81
C ARG A 148 7.39 3.90 -3.97
N GLY A 149 7.72 5.19 -3.94
CA GLY A 149 8.64 5.81 -4.90
C GLY A 149 8.22 7.20 -5.35
N VAL A 150 8.96 7.69 -6.35
CA VAL A 150 8.74 8.99 -7.00
C VAL A 150 8.30 8.81 -8.45
N ALA A 151 7.77 9.89 -9.04
CA ALA A 151 7.64 10.04 -10.49
C ALA A 151 8.66 11.05 -11.03
N VAL A 152 9.17 10.83 -12.23
CA VAL A 152 10.04 11.76 -12.96
C VAL A 152 9.25 12.38 -14.12
N TRP A 153 9.39 13.69 -14.32
CA TRP A 153 8.92 14.38 -15.52
C TRP A 153 9.71 15.64 -15.79
N GLY A 154 10.31 15.74 -16.98
CA GLY A 154 11.19 16.84 -17.35
C GLY A 154 12.31 17.02 -16.32
N ASP A 155 12.43 18.25 -15.82
CA ASP A 155 13.38 18.61 -14.75
C ASP A 155 12.81 18.43 -13.33
N LYS A 156 11.67 17.76 -13.16
CA LYS A 156 10.97 17.61 -11.86
C LYS A 156 10.89 16.17 -11.38
N LEU A 157 10.76 16.03 -10.06
CA LEU A 157 10.38 14.80 -9.37
C LEU A 157 9.13 15.04 -8.55
N TYR A 158 8.25 14.04 -8.45
CA TYR A 158 7.04 14.13 -7.62
C TYR A 158 6.99 13.05 -6.57
N VAL A 159 6.58 13.43 -5.36
CA VAL A 159 6.39 12.52 -4.23
C VAL A 159 5.07 12.83 -3.52
N GLY A 160 4.35 11.77 -3.15
CA GLY A 160 3.22 11.86 -2.23
C GLY A 160 3.70 11.67 -0.79
N ALA A 161 3.53 12.69 0.05
CA ALA A 161 3.89 12.65 1.46
C ALA A 161 2.76 12.03 2.30
N LEU A 162 3.13 11.31 3.36
CA LEU A 162 2.20 10.57 4.22
C LEU A 162 1.09 11.45 4.84
N ASP A 163 1.37 12.74 5.04
CA ASP A 163 0.42 13.75 5.55
C ASP A 163 -0.51 14.37 4.49
N GLY A 164 -0.41 13.92 3.24
CA GLY A 164 -1.33 14.29 2.17
C GLY A 164 -0.84 15.32 1.20
N ARG A 165 0.39 15.80 1.34
CA ARG A 165 0.98 16.70 0.36
C ARG A 165 1.42 15.93 -0.89
N LEU A 166 1.05 16.41 -2.07
CA LEU A 166 1.77 16.12 -3.31
C LEU A 166 2.83 17.21 -3.49
N ILE A 167 4.08 16.82 -3.70
CA ILE A 167 5.22 17.73 -3.70
C ILE A 167 5.99 17.54 -5.00
N ALA A 168 6.29 18.64 -5.70
CA ALA A 168 7.24 18.66 -6.79
C ALA A 168 8.60 19.18 -6.31
N LEU A 169 9.65 18.49 -6.71
CA LEU A 169 11.04 18.84 -6.42
C LEU A 169 11.78 19.11 -7.74
N ASP A 170 12.72 20.04 -7.70
CA ASP A 170 13.74 20.17 -8.74
C ASP A 170 14.61 18.90 -8.72
N LYS A 171 14.65 18.18 -9.84
CA LYS A 171 15.31 16.87 -9.96
C LYS A 171 16.82 16.94 -9.65
N LYS A 172 17.47 18.07 -9.95
CA LYS A 172 18.93 18.24 -9.82
C LYS A 172 19.34 18.63 -8.39
N THR A 173 18.51 19.38 -7.69
CA THR A 173 18.85 20.01 -6.40
C THR A 173 18.04 19.50 -5.22
N GLY A 174 16.90 18.83 -5.47
CA GLY A 174 15.97 18.38 -4.43
C GLY A 174 15.17 19.50 -3.78
N LYS A 175 15.23 20.72 -4.31
CA LYS A 175 14.47 21.87 -3.78
C LYS A 175 13.00 21.73 -4.13
N GLU A 176 12.13 22.02 -3.16
CA GLU A 176 10.69 22.11 -3.39
C GLU A 176 10.36 23.22 -4.39
N LEU A 177 9.60 22.87 -5.43
CA LEU A 177 9.08 23.78 -6.45
C LEU A 177 7.65 24.20 -6.11
N TRP A 178 6.82 23.24 -5.71
CA TRP A 178 5.47 23.46 -5.22
C TRP A 178 5.01 22.31 -4.31
N SER A 179 4.01 22.58 -3.48
CA SER A 179 3.33 21.58 -2.64
C SER A 179 1.83 21.84 -2.58
N THR A 180 1.03 20.78 -2.75
CA THR A 180 -0.44 20.82 -2.72
C THR A 180 -0.98 19.84 -1.68
N GLN A 181 -1.79 20.32 -0.73
CA GLN A 181 -2.50 19.45 0.22
C GLN A 181 -3.69 18.77 -0.47
N THR A 182 -3.65 17.45 -0.61
CA THR A 182 -4.63 16.70 -1.42
C THR A 182 -5.92 16.34 -0.67
N PHE A 183 -5.88 16.32 0.67
CA PHE A 183 -7.01 16.06 1.57
C PHE A 183 -6.99 16.96 2.82
N ASP A 184 -8.14 17.07 3.48
CA ASP A 184 -8.26 17.59 4.84
C ASP A 184 -7.44 16.73 5.83
N ALA A 185 -6.37 17.30 6.37
CA ALA A 185 -5.42 16.61 7.25
C ALA A 185 -6.03 16.16 8.60
N SER A 186 -7.18 16.72 8.99
CA SER A 186 -7.92 16.29 10.18
C SER A 186 -8.54 14.89 10.01
N LYS A 187 -8.71 14.43 8.76
CA LYS A 187 -9.20 13.10 8.43
C LYS A 187 -8.06 12.09 8.34
N PRO A 188 -8.32 10.79 8.60
CA PRO A 188 -7.30 9.75 8.65
C PRO A 188 -6.90 9.23 7.25
N TYR A 189 -6.72 10.13 6.28
CA TYR A 189 -6.13 9.79 4.98
C TYR A 189 -4.61 9.65 5.06
N THR A 190 -3.98 8.93 4.15
CA THR A 190 -2.51 8.98 3.99
C THR A 190 -2.14 8.84 2.52
N ILE A 191 -0.90 9.15 2.14
CA ILE A 191 -0.35 8.79 0.82
C ILE A 191 0.86 7.89 1.03
N THR A 192 0.84 6.70 0.42
CA THR A 192 1.93 5.72 0.46
C THR A 192 2.39 5.29 -0.94
N GLY A 193 1.48 5.27 -1.92
CA GLY A 193 1.78 4.95 -3.32
C GLY A 193 2.64 6.01 -4.01
N ALA A 194 3.27 5.62 -5.12
CA ALA A 194 4.01 6.53 -5.97
C ALA A 194 3.07 7.29 -6.93
N PRO A 195 3.25 8.60 -7.14
CA PRO A 195 2.53 9.32 -8.18
C PRO A 195 2.82 8.75 -9.57
N ARG A 196 1.92 8.95 -10.54
CA ARG A 196 2.18 8.73 -11.96
C ARG A 196 2.01 10.04 -12.71
N VAL A 197 2.91 10.32 -13.65
CA VAL A 197 2.76 11.47 -14.54
C VAL A 197 2.15 10.97 -15.84
N VAL A 198 1.09 11.63 -16.30
CA VAL A 198 0.38 11.31 -17.54
C VAL A 198 0.21 12.59 -18.30
N LYS A 199 0.86 12.69 -19.47
CA LYS A 199 0.95 13.95 -20.22
C LYS A 199 1.53 15.04 -19.30
N ASP A 200 0.83 16.15 -19.13
CA ASP A 200 1.20 17.29 -18.28
C ASP A 200 0.57 17.24 -16.88
N MET A 201 0.16 16.06 -16.41
CA MET A 201 -0.55 15.89 -15.13
C MET A 201 0.10 14.86 -14.22
N VAL A 202 0.12 15.14 -12.92
CA VAL A 202 0.56 14.22 -11.86
C VAL A 202 -0.67 13.66 -11.16
N LEU A 203 -0.81 12.35 -11.18
CA LEU A 203 -1.90 11.61 -10.56
C LEU A 203 -1.46 10.97 -9.26
N ILE A 204 -2.28 11.14 -8.22
CA ILE A 204 -2.07 10.50 -6.93
C ILE A 204 -3.42 10.19 -6.26
N GLY A 205 -3.48 9.06 -5.59
CA GLY A 205 -4.60 8.69 -4.73
C GLY A 205 -4.24 8.79 -3.25
N ASN A 206 -4.86 7.97 -2.42
CA ASN A 206 -4.69 7.98 -0.97
C ASN A 206 -5.04 6.62 -0.37
N GLY A 207 -4.64 6.38 0.87
CA GLY A 207 -5.10 5.31 1.76
C GLY A 207 -5.92 5.84 2.93
N GLY A 208 -6.44 4.94 3.77
CA GLY A 208 -7.23 5.28 4.97
C GLY A 208 -8.55 4.50 5.12
N ALA A 209 -8.82 3.53 4.24
CA ALA A 209 -10.06 2.73 4.28
C ALA A 209 -10.25 2.01 5.62
N GLU A 210 -9.20 1.67 6.36
CA GLU A 210 -9.31 0.99 7.66
C GLU A 210 -9.93 1.89 8.74
N PHE A 211 -9.78 3.22 8.62
CA PHE A 211 -10.30 4.20 9.57
C PHE A 211 -11.66 4.76 9.13
N GLY A 212 -11.92 4.71 7.83
CA GLY A 212 -13.12 5.24 7.17
C GLY A 212 -12.87 6.61 6.58
N VAL A 213 -12.69 6.57 5.26
CA VAL A 213 -12.56 7.72 4.39
C VAL A 213 -13.28 7.43 3.06
N ARG A 214 -13.50 8.45 2.24
CA ARG A 214 -14.02 8.29 0.87
C ARG A 214 -12.88 8.28 -0.13
N GLY A 215 -12.69 7.18 -0.85
CA GLY A 215 -11.61 7.02 -1.81
C GLY A 215 -11.74 7.91 -3.04
N TYR A 216 -10.61 8.33 -3.58
CA TYR A 216 -10.51 9.07 -4.84
C TYR A 216 -9.10 9.02 -5.41
N VAL A 217 -8.98 9.43 -6.67
CA VAL A 217 -7.74 9.86 -7.32
C VAL A 217 -7.90 11.29 -7.80
N THR A 218 -6.82 12.06 -7.81
CA THR A 218 -6.80 13.44 -8.32
C THR A 218 -5.64 13.62 -9.28
N ALA A 219 -5.90 14.30 -10.40
CA ALA A 219 -4.89 14.78 -11.32
C ALA A 219 -4.59 16.25 -11.04
N TYR A 220 -3.31 16.56 -10.94
CA TYR A 220 -2.79 17.90 -10.72
C TYR A 220 -1.95 18.31 -11.92
N ASP A 221 -1.99 19.57 -12.28
CA ASP A 221 -1.07 20.18 -13.23
C ASP A 221 0.39 19.97 -12.78
N ALA A 222 1.24 19.44 -13.65
CA ALA A 222 2.61 19.06 -13.31
C ALA A 222 3.49 20.27 -12.93
N ASP A 223 3.25 21.43 -13.52
CA ASP A 223 4.05 22.64 -13.30
C ASP A 223 3.62 23.43 -12.06
N THR A 224 2.32 23.46 -11.79
CA THR A 224 1.73 24.38 -10.80
C THR A 224 1.11 23.68 -9.60
N GLY A 225 0.89 22.36 -9.66
CA GLY A 225 0.23 21.59 -8.60
C GLY A 225 -1.26 21.89 -8.46
N LYS A 226 -1.88 22.59 -9.41
CA LYS A 226 -3.32 22.92 -9.41
C LYS A 226 -4.15 21.69 -9.78
N GLU A 227 -5.23 21.44 -9.05
CA GLU A 227 -6.16 20.36 -9.36
C GLU A 227 -6.79 20.56 -10.75
N ARG A 228 -6.71 19.55 -11.60
CA ARG A 228 -7.34 19.51 -12.93
C ARG A 228 -8.68 18.78 -12.88
N TRP A 229 -8.69 17.60 -12.27
CA TRP A 229 -9.89 16.82 -12.05
C TRP A 229 -9.70 15.84 -10.91
N ARG A 230 -10.82 15.39 -10.35
CA ARG A 230 -10.88 14.37 -9.30
C ARG A 230 -11.93 13.32 -9.66
N PHE A 231 -11.64 12.05 -9.37
CA PHE A 231 -12.59 10.96 -9.51
C PHE A 231 -12.74 10.25 -8.17
N TYR A 232 -13.93 10.33 -7.56
CA TYR A 232 -14.25 9.53 -6.38
C TYR A 232 -14.57 8.09 -6.78
N THR A 233 -14.22 7.14 -5.93
CA THR A 233 -14.45 5.70 -6.14
C THR A 233 -15.56 5.13 -5.25
N ALA A 234 -16.10 5.96 -4.36
CA ALA A 234 -17.27 5.69 -3.53
C ALA A 234 -18.25 6.87 -3.61
N PRO A 235 -19.56 6.64 -3.41
CA PRO A 235 -20.58 7.66 -3.55
C PRO A 235 -20.39 8.78 -2.53
N ASN A 236 -20.90 9.96 -2.87
CA ASN A 236 -21.08 11.01 -1.88
C ASN A 236 -22.04 10.50 -0.79
N PRO A 237 -21.79 10.73 0.51
CA PRO A 237 -22.70 10.38 1.59
C PRO A 237 -24.17 10.74 1.36
N THR A 238 -24.44 11.86 0.67
CA THR A 238 -25.81 12.31 0.35
C THR A 238 -26.28 11.89 -1.03
N LYS A 239 -25.48 11.12 -1.77
CA LYS A 239 -25.65 10.74 -3.19
C LYS A 239 -25.75 11.93 -4.15
N ALA A 240 -25.49 13.16 -3.67
CA ALA A 240 -25.47 14.37 -4.49
C ALA A 240 -24.18 14.51 -5.30
N LYS A 241 -24.28 15.24 -6.42
CA LYS A 241 -23.11 15.66 -7.21
C LYS A 241 -22.21 16.58 -6.39
N ASP A 242 -20.89 16.44 -6.55
CA ASP A 242 -19.88 17.24 -5.84
C ASP A 242 -18.86 17.92 -6.77
N GLY A 243 -19.13 17.94 -8.08
CA GLY A 243 -18.30 18.58 -9.10
C GLY A 243 -17.14 17.71 -9.58
N ALA A 244 -17.04 16.46 -9.13
CA ALA A 244 -16.01 15.53 -9.55
C ALA A 244 -16.33 14.87 -10.91
N ALA A 245 -15.29 14.38 -11.60
CA ALA A 245 -15.40 13.63 -12.85
C ALA A 245 -16.21 12.32 -12.70
N SER A 246 -16.42 11.86 -11.46
CA SER A 246 -17.23 10.68 -11.11
C SER A 246 -18.74 10.96 -11.01
N ASP A 247 -19.19 12.22 -11.03
CA ASP A 247 -20.59 12.59 -10.75
C ASP A 247 -21.59 11.89 -11.66
N ASP A 248 -21.33 11.88 -12.96
CA ASP A 248 -22.29 11.35 -13.94
C ASP A 248 -22.45 9.83 -13.83
N ILE A 249 -21.36 9.10 -13.53
CA ILE A 249 -21.45 7.65 -13.37
C ILE A 249 -22.11 7.26 -12.04
N PHE A 250 -21.88 8.01 -10.96
CA PHE A 250 -22.59 7.77 -9.71
C PHE A 250 -24.08 8.10 -9.82
N ALA A 251 -24.42 9.25 -10.43
CA ALA A 251 -25.81 9.65 -10.61
C ALA A 251 -26.59 8.67 -11.49
N SER A 252 -25.96 8.10 -12.53
CA SER A 252 -26.63 7.19 -13.47
C SER A 252 -26.69 5.73 -13.01
N LYS A 253 -25.65 5.22 -12.34
CA LYS A 253 -25.54 3.78 -12.00
C LYS A 253 -24.94 3.53 -10.62
N GLY A 254 -23.83 4.21 -10.27
CA GLY A 254 -23.06 3.90 -9.08
C GLY A 254 -23.87 4.02 -7.78
N ASN A 255 -24.66 5.08 -7.61
CA ASN A 255 -25.45 5.33 -6.40
C ASN A 255 -26.52 4.24 -6.12
N ALA A 256 -27.01 3.56 -7.16
CA ALA A 256 -28.00 2.48 -7.03
C ALA A 256 -27.39 1.18 -6.49
N THR A 257 -26.06 1.06 -6.51
CA THR A 257 -25.34 -0.11 -5.99
C THR A 257 -25.00 -0.02 -4.50
N TRP A 258 -25.44 1.05 -3.83
CA TRP A 258 -25.26 1.27 -2.39
C TRP A 258 -26.62 1.47 -1.74
N SER A 259 -26.82 0.86 -0.58
CA SER A 259 -28.05 1.03 0.20
C SER A 259 -28.27 2.50 0.55
N ASP A 260 -29.53 2.90 0.75
CA ASP A 260 -29.88 4.22 1.25
C ASP A 260 -29.57 4.40 2.75
N LYS A 261 -29.12 3.33 3.41
CA LYS A 261 -28.71 3.29 4.81
C LYS A 261 -27.36 2.60 4.97
N GLY A 262 -26.76 2.74 6.13
CA GLY A 262 -25.53 2.04 6.52
C GLY A 262 -24.39 2.99 6.87
N GLU A 263 -23.32 2.43 7.44
CA GLU A 263 -22.20 3.24 7.92
C GLU A 263 -21.41 3.91 6.79
N TRP A 264 -21.56 3.49 5.53
CA TRP A 264 -20.88 4.12 4.39
C TRP A 264 -21.14 5.64 4.31
N GLN A 265 -22.32 6.11 4.72
CA GLN A 265 -22.69 7.53 4.72
C GLN A 265 -21.89 8.37 5.73
N THR A 266 -21.42 7.76 6.82
CA THR A 266 -20.61 8.46 7.84
C THR A 266 -19.12 8.19 7.68
N SER A 267 -18.77 7.00 7.19
CA SER A 267 -17.39 6.58 7.00
C SER A 267 -16.78 7.06 5.69
N GLY A 268 -17.59 7.35 4.67
CA GLY A 268 -17.13 7.61 3.31
C GLY A 268 -17.05 6.37 2.42
N GLY A 269 -17.34 5.17 2.95
CA GLY A 269 -17.52 3.96 2.15
C GLY A 269 -16.24 3.25 1.71
N GLY A 270 -15.05 3.84 1.85
CA GLY A 270 -13.78 3.25 1.44
C GLY A 270 -13.43 3.49 -0.03
N GLY A 271 -12.86 2.50 -0.72
CA GLY A 271 -12.49 2.55 -2.13
C GLY A 271 -11.19 3.31 -2.41
N THR A 272 -10.30 3.42 -1.42
CA THR A 272 -9.06 4.18 -1.55
C THR A 272 -8.14 3.65 -2.66
N VAL A 273 -7.57 4.53 -3.48
CA VAL A 273 -6.64 4.21 -4.59
C VAL A 273 -5.21 4.41 -4.09
N TRP A 274 -4.70 3.48 -3.29
CA TRP A 274 -3.47 3.69 -2.51
C TRP A 274 -2.19 3.18 -3.19
N ASP A 275 -2.29 2.54 -4.37
CA ASP A 275 -1.13 1.98 -5.08
C ASP A 275 -1.24 2.04 -6.62
N ALA A 276 -1.95 1.10 -7.28
CA ALA A 276 -1.98 1.04 -8.74
C ALA A 276 -2.76 2.17 -9.41
N ILE A 277 -2.03 2.99 -10.18
CA ILE A 277 -2.53 3.95 -11.17
C ILE A 277 -1.67 3.73 -12.42
N VAL A 278 -2.26 3.25 -13.51
CA VAL A 278 -1.51 2.84 -14.71
C VAL A 278 -2.02 3.58 -15.94
N TYR A 279 -1.13 4.09 -16.77
CA TYR A 279 -1.49 4.80 -18.00
C TYR A 279 -1.34 3.89 -19.22
N ASP A 280 -2.43 3.72 -19.95
CA ASP A 280 -2.42 3.10 -21.26
C ASP A 280 -2.17 4.13 -22.35
N LYS A 281 -0.92 4.22 -22.78
CA LYS A 281 -0.51 5.08 -23.91
C LYS A 281 -1.15 4.71 -25.25
N ASP A 282 -1.61 3.47 -25.44
CA ASP A 282 -2.16 3.02 -26.72
C ASP A 282 -3.64 3.40 -26.86
N LEU A 283 -4.36 3.44 -25.74
CA LEU A 283 -5.81 3.69 -25.67
C LEU A 283 -6.17 5.02 -25.00
N ASP A 284 -5.14 5.80 -24.65
CA ASP A 284 -5.21 7.08 -23.95
C ASP A 284 -6.17 7.07 -22.76
N GLN A 285 -5.95 6.12 -21.84
CA GLN A 285 -6.78 5.94 -20.65
C GLN A 285 -5.95 5.54 -19.44
N ILE A 286 -6.51 5.78 -18.26
CA ILE A 286 -5.90 5.43 -16.98
C ILE A 286 -6.67 4.27 -16.36
N TYR A 287 -5.96 3.32 -15.75
CA TYR A 287 -6.54 2.29 -14.91
C TYR A 287 -6.24 2.57 -13.44
N LEU A 288 -7.30 2.53 -12.63
CA LEU A 288 -7.22 2.61 -11.18
C LEU A 288 -7.45 1.22 -10.60
N GLY A 289 -6.58 0.81 -9.69
CA GLY A 289 -6.88 -0.27 -8.77
C GLY A 289 -7.61 0.26 -7.53
N VAL A 290 -8.85 -0.14 -7.31
CA VAL A 290 -9.71 0.40 -6.25
C VAL A 290 -9.73 -0.49 -5.01
N GLY A 291 -9.58 0.13 -3.83
CA GLY A 291 -9.48 -0.59 -2.56
C GLY A 291 -10.77 -1.20 -2.03
N ASN A 292 -10.66 -1.69 -0.80
CA ASN A 292 -11.72 -2.22 0.04
C ASN A 292 -12.69 -1.13 0.54
N GLY A 293 -13.86 -1.54 1.03
CA GLY A 293 -14.87 -0.69 1.62
C GLY A 293 -14.62 -0.39 3.10
N ASN A 294 -15.23 0.70 3.59
CA ASN A 294 -15.31 0.98 5.02
C ASN A 294 -16.76 1.10 5.50
N PRO A 295 -17.11 0.45 6.62
CA PRO A 295 -16.37 -0.65 7.25
C PRO A 295 -16.20 -1.85 6.29
N TRP A 296 -15.28 -2.77 6.60
CA TRP A 296 -15.10 -3.99 5.79
C TRP A 296 -16.37 -4.82 5.77
N ASN A 297 -17.05 -4.98 6.91
CA ASN A 297 -18.29 -5.74 7.00
C ASN A 297 -19.41 -5.13 6.15
N HIS A 298 -19.78 -5.81 5.06
CA HIS A 298 -20.81 -5.34 4.13
C HIS A 298 -22.19 -5.18 4.80
N GLY A 299 -22.51 -6.04 5.78
CA GLY A 299 -23.72 -5.94 6.60
C GLY A 299 -23.81 -4.61 7.36
N THR A 300 -22.71 -4.14 7.91
CA THR A 300 -22.63 -2.84 8.60
C THR A 300 -22.50 -1.68 7.61
N ARG A 301 -21.70 -1.86 6.57
CA ARG A 301 -21.37 -0.81 5.59
C ARG A 301 -22.59 -0.38 4.81
N SER A 302 -23.29 -1.32 4.19
CA SER A 302 -24.37 -1.06 3.21
C SER A 302 -25.60 -1.94 3.48
N ASN A 303 -25.86 -2.28 4.75
CA ASN A 303 -26.98 -3.13 5.15
C ASN A 303 -27.00 -4.51 4.46
N GLY A 304 -25.85 -4.99 3.95
CA GLY A 304 -25.75 -6.21 3.16
C GLY A 304 -26.30 -6.10 1.73
N GLU A 305 -26.57 -4.89 1.24
CA GLU A 305 -27.19 -4.62 -0.06
C GLU A 305 -26.22 -4.00 -1.07
N GLY A 306 -26.36 -4.43 -2.33
CA GLY A 306 -25.71 -3.86 -3.49
C GLY A 306 -24.24 -4.28 -3.65
N ASP A 307 -23.73 -4.06 -4.86
CA ASP A 307 -22.35 -4.39 -5.24
C ASP A 307 -21.31 -3.39 -4.71
N ASN A 308 -21.78 -2.21 -4.27
CA ASN A 308 -21.00 -1.10 -3.73
C ASN A 308 -19.91 -0.61 -4.72
N TRP A 309 -20.31 -0.11 -5.89
CA TRP A 309 -19.36 0.40 -6.88
C TRP A 309 -18.58 1.62 -6.34
N PHE A 310 -17.26 1.70 -6.50
CA PHE A 310 -16.38 0.85 -7.31
C PHE A 310 -15.42 0.00 -6.48
N LEU A 311 -15.83 -0.44 -5.28
CA LEU A 311 -14.97 -1.22 -4.39
C LEU A 311 -14.39 -2.46 -5.09
N SER A 312 -13.14 -2.81 -4.78
CA SER A 312 -12.43 -3.98 -5.34
C SER A 312 -12.55 -4.11 -6.87
N SER A 313 -12.34 -3.01 -7.60
CA SER A 313 -12.46 -2.96 -9.05
C SER A 313 -11.20 -2.45 -9.74
N VAL A 314 -11.02 -2.83 -11.00
CA VAL A 314 -10.23 -2.07 -11.97
C VAL A 314 -11.17 -1.07 -12.66
N VAL A 315 -10.87 0.22 -12.58
CA VAL A 315 -11.68 1.29 -13.19
C VAL A 315 -10.86 2.01 -14.26
N ALA A 316 -11.39 2.10 -15.48
CA ALA A 316 -10.79 2.84 -16.58
C ALA A 316 -11.38 4.24 -16.70
N LEU A 317 -10.50 5.24 -16.79
CA LEU A 317 -10.84 6.65 -16.96
C LEU A 317 -10.22 7.22 -18.23
N ASP A 318 -10.88 8.21 -18.82
CA ASP A 318 -10.28 9.07 -19.82
C ASP A 318 -9.04 9.77 -19.25
N ALA A 319 -7.91 9.68 -19.95
CA ALA A 319 -6.63 10.14 -19.41
C ALA A 319 -6.57 11.65 -19.16
N THR A 320 -7.36 12.44 -19.90
CA THR A 320 -7.30 13.90 -19.87
C THR A 320 -8.30 14.49 -18.87
N THR A 321 -9.51 13.92 -18.83
CA THR A 321 -10.67 14.49 -18.12
C THR A 321 -11.05 13.74 -16.86
N GLY A 322 -10.51 12.54 -16.65
CA GLY A 322 -10.89 11.67 -15.53
C GLY A 322 -12.28 11.08 -15.65
N LYS A 323 -12.98 11.26 -16.78
CA LYS A 323 -14.33 10.71 -16.99
C LYS A 323 -14.28 9.18 -17.02
N TYR A 324 -15.26 8.55 -16.38
CA TYR A 324 -15.44 7.10 -16.40
C TYR A 324 -15.58 6.56 -17.84
N LYS A 325 -14.89 5.45 -18.14
CA LYS A 325 -15.03 4.68 -19.39
C LYS A 325 -15.68 3.32 -19.15
N TRP A 326 -15.04 2.49 -18.33
CA TRP A 326 -15.52 1.16 -17.96
C TRP A 326 -14.95 0.75 -16.61
N HIS A 327 -15.47 -0.32 -16.00
CA HIS A 327 -14.81 -0.99 -14.88
C HIS A 327 -15.10 -2.49 -14.94
N TYR A 328 -14.26 -3.28 -14.26
CA TYR A 328 -14.53 -4.66 -13.90
C TYR A 328 -14.36 -4.80 -12.39
N GLN A 329 -15.42 -5.25 -11.72
CA GLN A 329 -15.41 -5.45 -10.27
C GLN A 329 -14.99 -6.89 -9.96
N GLU A 330 -13.79 -7.04 -9.42
CA GLU A 330 -13.17 -8.34 -9.15
C GLU A 330 -13.81 -9.01 -7.94
N THR A 331 -14.19 -8.24 -6.92
CA THR A 331 -14.87 -8.73 -5.72
C THR A 331 -16.13 -7.91 -5.42
N PRO A 332 -17.28 -8.24 -6.04
CA PRO A 332 -18.53 -7.53 -5.74
C PRO A 332 -18.94 -7.63 -4.28
N ALA A 333 -19.43 -6.52 -3.73
CA ALA A 333 -19.85 -6.43 -2.34
C ALA A 333 -18.78 -6.92 -1.34
N GLU A 334 -17.49 -6.65 -1.60
CA GLU A 334 -16.37 -7.20 -0.80
C GLU A 334 -16.58 -7.00 0.71
N THR A 335 -16.16 -7.98 1.53
CA THR A 335 -16.31 -7.90 2.99
C THR A 335 -15.09 -8.35 3.79
N TRP A 336 -13.95 -8.50 3.12
CA TRP A 336 -12.78 -9.20 3.66
C TRP A 336 -11.50 -8.37 3.63
N ASP A 337 -11.59 -7.08 3.26
CA ASP A 337 -10.43 -6.25 2.91
C ASP A 337 -9.75 -6.73 1.63
N TYR A 338 -10.55 -7.18 0.65
CA TYR A 338 -10.05 -7.52 -0.67
C TYR A 338 -9.99 -6.26 -1.52
N THR A 339 -8.82 -5.63 -1.53
CA THR A 339 -8.48 -4.55 -2.46
C THR A 339 -8.24 -5.11 -3.86
N ALA A 340 -8.45 -4.25 -4.87
CA ALA A 340 -7.96 -4.42 -6.23
C ALA A 340 -6.87 -3.38 -6.56
N THR A 341 -6.12 -2.91 -5.56
CA THR A 341 -5.10 -1.86 -5.69
C THR A 341 -3.73 -2.40 -6.09
N GLN A 342 -3.59 -3.72 -6.16
CA GLN A 342 -2.35 -4.42 -6.48
C GLN A 342 -1.81 -3.97 -7.84
N PRO A 343 -0.48 -4.06 -8.08
CA PRO A 343 0.12 -3.64 -9.34
C PRO A 343 -0.55 -4.27 -10.56
N ILE A 344 -0.83 -3.44 -11.55
CA ILE A 344 -1.52 -3.78 -12.80
C ILE A 344 -0.48 -3.81 -13.92
N ILE A 345 -0.46 -4.87 -14.73
CA ILE A 345 0.45 -4.99 -15.87
C ILE A 345 -0.33 -4.88 -17.18
N LEU A 346 0.16 -4.07 -18.12
CA LEU A 346 -0.38 -4.00 -19.48
C LEU A 346 0.44 -4.90 -20.42
N ALA A 347 -0.25 -5.72 -21.18
CA ALA A 347 0.36 -6.65 -22.12
C ALA A 347 -0.48 -6.82 -23.39
N GLU A 348 -0.01 -7.71 -24.25
CA GLU A 348 -0.75 -8.23 -25.39
C GLU A 348 -0.64 -9.75 -25.37
N GLN A 349 -1.75 -10.43 -25.64
CA GLN A 349 -1.76 -11.88 -25.78
C GLN A 349 -2.72 -12.32 -26.88
N ALA A 350 -2.49 -13.51 -27.43
CA ALA A 350 -3.44 -14.13 -28.34
C ALA A 350 -4.63 -14.69 -27.56
N VAL A 351 -5.85 -14.25 -27.90
CA VAL A 351 -7.11 -14.81 -27.41
C VAL A 351 -7.86 -15.38 -28.60
N ASN A 352 -8.10 -16.70 -28.61
CA ASN A 352 -8.68 -17.41 -29.75
C ASN A 352 -7.96 -17.11 -31.09
N GLY A 353 -6.62 -17.08 -31.04
CA GLY A 353 -5.76 -16.81 -32.19
C GLY A 353 -5.68 -15.35 -32.65
N LYS A 354 -6.31 -14.40 -31.95
CA LYS A 354 -6.27 -12.96 -32.28
C LYS A 354 -5.49 -12.18 -31.22
N PRO A 355 -4.63 -11.21 -31.61
CA PRO A 355 -3.97 -10.33 -30.66
C PRO A 355 -5.00 -9.48 -29.92
N VAL A 356 -4.94 -9.49 -28.59
CA VAL A 356 -5.79 -8.68 -27.71
C VAL A 356 -4.91 -7.93 -26.73
N LYS A 357 -5.13 -6.62 -26.63
CA LYS A 357 -4.56 -5.78 -25.59
C LYS A 357 -5.19 -6.16 -24.25
N VAL A 358 -4.39 -6.69 -23.34
CA VAL A 358 -4.87 -7.20 -22.06
C VAL A 358 -4.24 -6.47 -20.89
N LEU A 359 -4.94 -6.56 -19.76
CA LEU A 359 -4.48 -6.16 -18.46
C LEU A 359 -4.40 -7.42 -17.58
N TYR A 360 -3.27 -7.62 -16.92
CA TYR A 360 -3.03 -8.68 -15.96
C TYR A 360 -3.08 -8.14 -14.55
N HIS A 361 -3.81 -8.82 -13.67
CA HIS A 361 -3.98 -8.38 -12.29
C HIS A 361 -4.14 -9.55 -11.34
N ALA A 362 -3.40 -9.52 -10.22
CA ALA A 362 -3.44 -10.51 -9.16
C ALA A 362 -3.78 -9.81 -7.83
N PRO A 363 -5.04 -9.45 -7.57
CA PRO A 363 -5.47 -8.78 -6.34
C PRO A 363 -5.39 -9.70 -5.10
N LYS A 364 -5.74 -9.15 -3.93
CA LYS A 364 -5.72 -9.88 -2.66
C LYS A 364 -6.55 -11.17 -2.66
N ASN A 365 -7.59 -11.26 -3.47
CA ASN A 365 -8.60 -12.32 -3.41
C ASN A 365 -8.12 -13.72 -3.87
N GLY A 366 -6.91 -13.83 -4.44
CA GLY A 366 -6.29 -15.10 -4.84
C GLY A 366 -6.53 -15.55 -6.27
N PHE A 367 -7.31 -14.81 -7.05
CA PHE A 367 -7.51 -15.07 -8.47
C PHE A 367 -6.65 -14.12 -9.32
N PHE A 368 -6.16 -14.64 -10.44
CA PHE A 368 -5.46 -13.90 -11.47
C PHE A 368 -6.45 -13.57 -12.57
N PHE A 369 -6.58 -12.29 -12.90
CA PHE A 369 -7.50 -11.77 -13.88
C PHE A 369 -6.76 -11.37 -15.14
N THR A 370 -7.30 -11.84 -16.27
CA THR A 370 -6.99 -11.30 -17.58
C THR A 370 -8.21 -10.52 -18.07
N ILE A 371 -8.03 -9.23 -18.34
CA ILE A 371 -9.11 -8.33 -18.75
C ILE A 371 -8.77 -7.71 -20.11
N ASP A 372 -9.72 -7.65 -21.04
CA ASP A 372 -9.60 -6.88 -22.28
C ASP A 372 -9.57 -5.39 -21.93
N ARG A 373 -8.40 -4.77 -22.10
CA ARG A 373 -8.18 -3.39 -21.64
C ARG A 373 -8.83 -2.34 -22.54
N ASN A 374 -9.44 -2.75 -23.66
CA ASN A 374 -10.25 -1.86 -24.51
C ASN A 374 -11.62 -1.54 -23.91
N ASN A 375 -12.23 -2.49 -23.22
CA ASN A 375 -13.65 -2.42 -22.85
C ASN A 375 -13.98 -2.99 -21.45
N GLY A 376 -13.01 -3.54 -20.73
CA GLY A 376 -13.19 -4.11 -19.40
C GLY A 376 -13.78 -5.51 -19.37
N LYS A 377 -13.90 -6.19 -20.51
CA LYS A 377 -14.45 -7.55 -20.56
C LYS A 377 -13.47 -8.54 -19.94
N LEU A 378 -13.96 -9.33 -19.00
CA LEU A 378 -13.21 -10.46 -18.44
C LEU A 378 -12.91 -11.50 -19.53
N ILE A 379 -11.63 -11.87 -19.65
CA ILE A 379 -11.17 -12.94 -20.55
C ILE A 379 -11.00 -14.23 -19.76
N ASP A 380 -10.32 -14.18 -18.60
CA ASP A 380 -10.15 -15.33 -17.72
C ASP A 380 -9.92 -14.90 -16.27
N ALA A 381 -10.31 -15.76 -15.33
CA ALA A 381 -10.08 -15.62 -13.89
C ALA A 381 -9.75 -16.99 -13.30
N LYS A 382 -8.51 -17.16 -12.82
CA LYS A 382 -8.00 -18.47 -12.34
C LYS A 382 -7.22 -18.32 -11.04
N PRO A 383 -7.28 -19.29 -10.12
CA PRO A 383 -6.49 -19.23 -8.90
C PRO A 383 -4.99 -19.23 -9.23
N PHE A 384 -4.22 -18.33 -8.60
CA PHE A 384 -2.75 -18.36 -8.64
C PHE A 384 -2.14 -18.89 -7.32
N VAL A 385 -2.99 -19.14 -6.32
CA VAL A 385 -2.66 -19.82 -5.06
C VAL A 385 -3.67 -20.91 -4.77
N ASP A 386 -3.24 -21.89 -4.00
CA ASP A 386 -4.12 -22.96 -3.51
C ASP A 386 -4.89 -22.53 -2.25
N GLY A 387 -5.92 -23.30 -1.88
CA GLY A 387 -6.61 -23.16 -0.59
C GLY A 387 -7.60 -22.01 -0.47
N ILE A 388 -7.92 -21.32 -1.57
CA ILE A 388 -8.93 -20.26 -1.59
C ILE A 388 -10.27 -20.81 -1.12
N ASN A 389 -10.90 -20.19 -0.12
CA ASN A 389 -12.13 -20.72 0.49
C ASN A 389 -13.33 -19.77 0.48
N TRP A 390 -13.17 -18.53 0.00
CA TRP A 390 -14.26 -17.56 -0.13
C TRP A 390 -15.06 -17.73 -1.43
N ALA A 391 -14.44 -18.26 -2.48
CA ALA A 391 -15.06 -18.57 -3.78
C ALA A 391 -14.36 -19.77 -4.42
N THR A 392 -15.08 -20.51 -5.26
CA THR A 392 -14.55 -21.69 -5.98
C THR A 392 -14.08 -21.37 -7.41
N GLY A 393 -14.38 -20.18 -7.91
CA GLY A 393 -14.06 -19.75 -9.27
C GLY A 393 -14.89 -18.55 -9.69
N TYR A 394 -14.90 -18.26 -11.00
CA TYR A 394 -15.74 -17.23 -11.60
C TYR A 394 -16.64 -17.85 -12.67
N ASP A 395 -17.91 -17.44 -12.67
CA ASP A 395 -18.82 -17.73 -13.78
C ASP A 395 -18.47 -16.79 -14.95
N MET A 396 -17.94 -17.36 -16.03
CA MET A 396 -17.50 -16.59 -17.20
C MET A 396 -18.66 -16.01 -18.02
N ALA A 397 -19.90 -16.46 -17.82
CA ALA A 397 -21.07 -15.86 -18.47
C ALA A 397 -21.45 -14.53 -17.83
N THR A 398 -21.36 -14.44 -16.50
CA THR A 398 -21.72 -13.24 -15.72
C THR A 398 -20.50 -12.39 -15.34
N GLY A 399 -19.30 -12.98 -15.37
CA GLY A 399 -18.06 -12.38 -14.89
C GLY A 399 -17.95 -12.28 -13.36
N ARG A 400 -18.78 -13.01 -12.61
CA ARG A 400 -18.90 -12.90 -11.15
C ARG A 400 -18.29 -14.10 -10.41
N PRO A 401 -17.79 -13.91 -9.18
CA PRO A 401 -17.30 -15.02 -8.37
C PRO A 401 -18.43 -15.98 -8.00
N ILE A 402 -18.11 -17.28 -7.98
CA ILE A 402 -18.95 -18.34 -7.42
C ILE A 402 -18.61 -18.43 -5.93
N GLU A 403 -19.27 -17.60 -5.14
CA GLU A 403 -18.96 -17.45 -3.72
C GLU A 403 -19.36 -18.67 -2.88
N ASN A 404 -18.55 -18.96 -1.87
CA ASN A 404 -18.94 -19.81 -0.76
C ASN A 404 -19.86 -19.00 0.18
N PRO A 405 -21.14 -19.39 0.38
CA PRO A 405 -22.05 -18.66 1.26
C PRO A 405 -21.55 -18.53 2.70
N GLU A 406 -20.73 -19.48 3.19
CA GLU A 406 -20.16 -19.43 4.53
C GLU A 406 -19.18 -18.27 4.74
N ALA A 407 -18.57 -17.77 3.66
CA ALA A 407 -17.66 -16.63 3.72
C ALA A 407 -18.36 -15.33 4.10
N ARG A 408 -19.69 -15.26 3.94
CA ARG A 408 -20.53 -14.13 4.36
C ARG A 408 -20.88 -14.24 5.84
N PHE A 409 -19.86 -14.14 6.69
CA PHE A 409 -19.95 -14.28 8.15
C PHE A 409 -21.05 -13.40 8.79
N TYR A 410 -21.30 -12.21 8.24
CA TYR A 410 -22.35 -11.30 8.72
C TYR A 410 -23.78 -11.76 8.39
N LYS A 411 -23.96 -12.67 7.41
CA LYS A 411 -25.24 -13.30 7.10
C LYS A 411 -25.43 -14.61 7.88
N THR A 412 -24.37 -15.38 8.03
CA THR A 412 -24.43 -16.68 8.72
C THR A 412 -24.41 -16.55 10.25
N GLY A 413 -23.88 -15.44 10.78
CA GLY A 413 -23.65 -15.25 12.22
C GLY A 413 -22.54 -16.14 12.78
N LYS A 414 -21.78 -16.83 11.92
CA LYS A 414 -20.72 -17.76 12.33
C LYS A 414 -19.34 -17.17 12.02
N PRO A 415 -18.31 -17.44 12.85
CA PRO A 415 -16.94 -17.10 12.52
C PRO A 415 -16.49 -17.75 11.20
N PHE A 416 -15.71 -17.03 10.41
CA PHE A 416 -15.12 -17.52 9.16
C PHE A 416 -13.63 -17.23 9.15
N ILE A 417 -12.79 -18.23 8.88
CA ILE A 417 -11.35 -18.04 8.68
C ILE A 417 -11.12 -17.96 7.17
N ALA A 418 -10.88 -16.77 6.66
CA ALA A 418 -10.66 -16.57 5.23
C ALA A 418 -9.23 -16.96 4.83
N ILE A 419 -9.16 -17.64 3.69
CA ILE A 419 -7.93 -17.89 2.93
C ILE A 419 -8.25 -17.43 1.50
N PRO A 420 -7.62 -16.36 1.00
CA PRO A 420 -6.70 -15.45 1.71
C PRO A 420 -7.37 -14.63 2.84
N GLY A 421 -6.59 -14.12 3.79
CA GLY A 421 -7.06 -13.11 4.75
C GLY A 421 -6.90 -11.67 4.22
N ALA A 422 -7.01 -10.66 5.09
CA ALA A 422 -6.94 -9.24 4.70
C ALA A 422 -5.58 -8.83 4.10
N LEU A 423 -4.49 -9.54 4.44
CA LEU A 423 -3.19 -9.31 3.82
C LEU A 423 -3.05 -9.94 2.42
N GLY A 424 -4.06 -10.68 1.97
CA GLY A 424 -4.24 -11.17 0.60
C GLY A 424 -3.31 -12.29 0.19
N ALA A 425 -3.66 -12.94 -0.94
CA ALA A 425 -2.79 -13.89 -1.64
C ALA A 425 -1.60 -13.19 -2.31
N HIS A 426 -1.79 -11.93 -2.67
CA HIS A 426 -0.81 -11.01 -3.21
C HIS A 426 -1.19 -9.61 -2.70
N ASN A 427 -0.19 -8.77 -2.42
CA ASN A 427 -0.39 -7.43 -1.87
C ASN A 427 0.35 -6.41 -2.74
N TRP A 428 0.75 -5.26 -2.21
CA TRP A 428 1.42 -4.21 -2.98
C TRP A 428 2.77 -4.59 -3.60
N HIS A 429 3.42 -5.65 -3.08
CA HIS A 429 4.70 -6.13 -3.59
C HIS A 429 4.60 -6.37 -5.11
N PRO A 430 5.37 -5.65 -5.94
CA PRO A 430 5.14 -5.74 -7.39
C PRO A 430 5.35 -7.13 -7.98
N MET A 431 4.48 -7.52 -8.90
CA MET A 431 4.73 -8.60 -9.86
C MET A 431 5.43 -8.08 -11.11
N SER A 432 6.00 -8.97 -11.93
CA SER A 432 6.65 -8.62 -13.20
C SER A 432 6.24 -9.59 -14.31
N TYR A 433 6.24 -9.14 -15.56
CA TYR A 433 5.90 -9.94 -16.73
C TYR A 433 7.10 -10.04 -17.67
N ASN A 434 7.46 -11.25 -18.11
CA ASN A 434 8.52 -11.42 -19.10
C ASN A 434 7.91 -11.79 -20.45
N PRO A 435 7.98 -10.92 -21.47
CA PRO A 435 7.41 -11.21 -22.79
C PRO A 435 8.10 -12.36 -23.52
N ALA A 436 9.34 -12.72 -23.18
CA ALA A 436 10.05 -13.83 -23.80
C ALA A 436 9.54 -15.20 -23.31
N THR A 437 9.17 -15.32 -22.03
CA THR A 437 8.57 -16.56 -21.49
C THR A 437 7.04 -16.55 -21.57
N GLY A 438 6.44 -15.35 -21.60
CA GLY A 438 5.00 -15.13 -21.48
C GLY A 438 4.48 -15.38 -20.06
N LEU A 439 5.34 -15.34 -19.04
CA LEU A 439 4.98 -15.62 -17.65
C LEU A 439 4.94 -14.36 -16.80
N VAL A 440 4.05 -14.35 -15.81
CA VAL A 440 3.96 -13.33 -14.76
C VAL A 440 4.50 -13.90 -13.44
N TYR A 441 5.43 -13.20 -12.80
CA TYR A 441 6.07 -13.62 -11.55
C TYR A 441 5.47 -12.88 -10.36
N ILE A 442 4.71 -13.61 -9.55
CA ILE A 442 3.86 -13.08 -8.48
C ILE A 442 4.48 -13.40 -7.12
N PRO A 443 4.74 -12.41 -6.25
CA PRO A 443 5.04 -12.64 -4.85
C PRO A 443 3.77 -13.05 -4.10
N ALA A 444 3.47 -14.34 -4.14
CA ALA A 444 2.28 -14.94 -3.55
C ALA A 444 2.50 -15.30 -2.07
N GLN A 445 1.41 -15.39 -1.32
CA GLN A 445 1.43 -15.75 0.10
C GLN A 445 0.10 -16.34 0.56
N GLN A 446 0.13 -16.99 1.72
CA GLN A 446 -1.06 -17.34 2.49
C GLN A 446 -0.92 -16.75 3.88
N ILE A 447 -1.89 -15.95 4.30
CA ILE A 447 -1.99 -15.38 5.64
C ILE A 447 -3.47 -15.45 6.03
N PRO A 448 -3.91 -16.52 6.73
CA PRO A 448 -5.31 -16.67 7.12
C PRO A 448 -5.75 -15.62 8.12
N GLN A 449 -7.03 -15.25 8.09
CA GLN A 449 -7.61 -14.31 9.05
C GLN A 449 -9.03 -14.68 9.44
N GLY A 450 -9.33 -14.59 10.74
CA GLY A 450 -10.68 -14.75 11.27
C GLY A 450 -11.54 -13.50 11.06
N TYR A 451 -12.82 -13.71 10.75
CA TYR A 451 -13.86 -12.68 10.67
C TYR A 451 -15.07 -13.13 11.49
N LEU A 452 -15.69 -12.19 12.19
CA LEU A 452 -16.94 -12.42 12.93
C LEU A 452 -17.90 -11.25 12.77
N ALA A 453 -19.20 -11.56 12.89
CA ALA A 453 -20.27 -10.59 12.81
C ALA A 453 -20.49 -9.86 14.14
N ASP A 454 -20.31 -10.57 15.26
CA ASP A 454 -20.60 -10.04 16.58
C ASP A 454 -19.63 -8.91 16.93
N MET A 455 -20.21 -7.83 17.45
CA MET A 455 -19.50 -6.62 17.84
C MET A 455 -20.02 -6.13 19.19
N THR A 456 -19.10 -5.66 20.01
CA THR A 456 -19.38 -4.94 21.26
C THR A 456 -19.46 -3.43 21.02
N GLU A 457 -19.86 -2.65 22.03
CA GLU A 457 -19.80 -1.17 21.97
C GLU A 457 -18.39 -0.62 21.74
N LEU A 458 -17.35 -1.40 22.07
CA LEU A 458 -15.95 -1.04 21.83
C LEU A 458 -15.56 -1.18 20.35
N ASP A 459 -16.18 -2.14 19.65
CA ASP A 459 -15.89 -2.43 18.24
C ASP A 459 -16.57 -1.44 17.28
N LYS A 460 -17.66 -0.81 17.72
CA LYS A 460 -18.35 0.26 16.96
C LYS A 460 -17.42 1.42 16.64
N ARG A 461 -17.76 2.17 15.58
CA ARG A 461 -16.99 3.30 15.07
C ARG A 461 -16.53 4.26 16.18
N LYS A 462 -15.23 4.54 16.23
CA LYS A 462 -14.61 5.53 17.13
C LYS A 462 -13.80 6.56 16.34
N VAL A 463 -13.49 7.67 17.00
CA VAL A 463 -12.69 8.78 16.44
C VAL A 463 -11.22 8.44 16.23
N VAL A 464 -10.71 7.38 16.88
CA VAL A 464 -9.34 6.86 16.76
C VAL A 464 -9.41 5.33 16.72
N GLY A 465 -8.53 4.72 15.91
CA GLY A 465 -8.44 3.28 15.73
C GLY A 465 -9.16 2.77 14.48
N PHE A 466 -8.93 1.49 14.16
CA PHE A 466 -9.55 0.84 13.01
C PHE A 466 -11.07 0.74 13.20
N ASN A 467 -11.83 1.03 12.14
CA ASN A 467 -13.28 1.02 12.09
C ASN A 467 -13.75 0.05 11.01
N ILE A 468 -13.43 -1.24 11.18
CA ILE A 468 -13.59 -2.27 10.14
C ILE A 468 -14.92 -3.03 10.20
N GLY A 469 -15.78 -2.77 11.19
CA GLY A 469 -17.07 -3.45 11.36
C GLY A 469 -16.95 -4.92 11.77
N SER A 470 -15.86 -5.28 12.47
CA SER A 470 -15.63 -6.58 13.08
C SER A 470 -14.75 -6.42 14.33
N SER A 471 -14.77 -7.40 15.25
CA SER A 471 -13.99 -7.33 16.48
C SER A 471 -12.56 -7.85 16.30
N LEU A 472 -11.58 -6.95 16.43
CA LEU A 472 -10.16 -7.34 16.46
C LEU A 472 -9.82 -8.13 17.74
N THR A 473 -10.48 -7.86 18.85
CA THR A 473 -10.26 -8.56 20.12
C THR A 473 -10.73 -10.01 20.04
N ALA A 474 -11.93 -10.25 19.48
CA ALA A 474 -12.48 -11.60 19.38
C ALA A 474 -11.79 -12.46 18.31
N THR A 475 -11.06 -11.85 17.38
CA THR A 475 -10.24 -12.54 16.35
C THR A 475 -8.80 -12.79 16.79
N MET A 476 -8.39 -12.31 17.97
CA MET A 476 -7.07 -12.60 18.52
C MET A 476 -6.88 -14.10 18.67
N MET A 477 -5.66 -14.58 18.44
CA MET A 477 -5.37 -16.00 18.57
C MET A 477 -5.66 -16.49 20.00
N PRO A 478 -6.29 -17.67 20.16
CA PRO A 478 -6.55 -18.24 21.48
C PRO A 478 -5.23 -18.60 22.16
N ASP A 479 -5.27 -18.65 23.49
CA ASP A 479 -4.13 -19.01 24.35
C ASP A 479 -3.85 -20.52 24.32
N ASP A 480 -3.60 -21.04 23.12
CA ASP A 480 -3.38 -22.45 22.84
C ASP A 480 -2.12 -22.66 21.97
N LYS A 481 -1.23 -23.56 22.41
CA LYS A 481 0.04 -23.80 21.72
C LYS A 481 -0.16 -24.44 20.34
N ALA A 482 -1.21 -25.25 20.16
CA ALA A 482 -1.47 -25.88 18.87
C ALA A 482 -1.99 -24.85 17.85
N ALA A 483 -2.86 -23.93 18.28
CA ALA A 483 -3.32 -22.81 17.47
C ALA A 483 -2.15 -21.93 16.98
N TYR A 484 -1.19 -21.58 17.87
CA TYR A 484 -0.02 -20.83 17.45
C TYR A 484 0.86 -21.57 16.44
N ARG A 485 1.10 -22.87 16.65
CA ARG A 485 1.85 -23.68 15.68
C ARG A 485 1.13 -23.75 14.33
N ALA A 486 -0.19 -23.91 14.35
CA ALA A 486 -1.00 -23.92 13.15
C ALA A 486 -0.97 -22.57 12.42
N ALA A 487 -1.05 -21.45 13.15
CA ALA A 487 -0.96 -20.11 12.56
C ALA A 487 0.39 -19.86 11.87
N VAL A 488 1.51 -20.27 12.50
CA VAL A 488 2.84 -20.21 11.88
C VAL A 488 2.91 -21.10 10.63
N ALA A 489 2.42 -22.34 10.72
CA ALA A 489 2.45 -23.28 9.60
C ALA A 489 1.58 -22.84 8.42
N ALA A 490 0.46 -22.15 8.69
CA ALA A 490 -0.45 -21.64 7.68
C ALA A 490 0.00 -20.30 7.08
N THR A 491 1.03 -19.66 7.64
CA THR A 491 1.57 -18.39 7.15
C THR A 491 2.75 -18.63 6.23
N THR A 492 2.49 -18.77 4.94
CA THR A 492 3.49 -19.19 3.94
C THR A 492 3.68 -18.14 2.85
N GLY A 493 4.84 -18.18 2.18
CA GLY A 493 5.15 -17.34 1.02
C GLY A 493 5.61 -18.18 -0.16
N ARG A 494 5.42 -17.66 -1.37
CA ARG A 494 5.80 -18.36 -2.61
C ARG A 494 6.11 -17.37 -3.72
N LEU A 495 7.10 -17.67 -4.55
CA LEU A 495 7.24 -17.04 -5.87
C LEU A 495 6.49 -17.91 -6.88
N VAL A 496 5.46 -17.36 -7.51
CA VAL A 496 4.64 -18.07 -8.51
C VAL A 496 4.96 -17.53 -9.89
N ALA A 497 5.30 -18.39 -10.85
CA ALA A 497 5.30 -18.05 -12.27
C ALA A 497 3.99 -18.53 -12.90
N PHE A 498 3.09 -17.59 -13.16
CA PHE A 498 1.76 -17.83 -13.71
C PHE A 498 1.78 -17.63 -15.23
N ASP A 499 1.19 -18.56 -15.98
CA ASP A 499 0.98 -18.43 -17.42
C ASP A 499 -0.45 -17.94 -17.70
N PRO A 500 -0.64 -16.65 -18.05
CA PRO A 500 -1.97 -16.09 -18.31
C PRO A 500 -2.65 -16.66 -19.56
N ARG A 501 -1.90 -17.32 -20.46
CA ARG A 501 -2.45 -17.90 -21.70
C ARG A 501 -3.11 -19.25 -21.44
N THR A 502 -2.62 -19.97 -20.44
CA THR A 502 -3.14 -21.30 -20.07
C THR A 502 -3.94 -21.28 -18.77
N GLY A 503 -3.83 -20.20 -17.98
CA GLY A 503 -4.50 -20.06 -16.69
C GLY A 503 -3.90 -20.95 -15.60
N LYS A 504 -2.61 -21.30 -15.70
CA LYS A 504 -1.93 -22.27 -14.83
C LYS A 504 -0.61 -21.73 -14.29
N VAL A 505 -0.24 -22.22 -13.11
CA VAL A 505 1.12 -22.05 -12.57
C VAL A 505 2.09 -22.91 -13.40
N ALA A 506 3.06 -22.26 -14.05
CA ALA A 506 4.11 -22.94 -14.82
C ALA A 506 5.17 -23.56 -13.91
N TRP A 507 5.59 -22.80 -12.88
CA TRP A 507 6.45 -23.26 -11.81
C TRP A 507 6.25 -22.36 -10.57
N ALA A 508 6.70 -22.82 -9.41
CA ALA A 508 6.68 -22.01 -8.20
C ALA A 508 7.79 -22.41 -7.22
N VAL A 509 8.23 -21.47 -6.38
CA VAL A 509 9.28 -21.65 -5.37
C VAL A 509 8.74 -21.25 -4.01
N ASP A 510 8.76 -22.18 -3.05
CA ASP A 510 8.29 -21.93 -1.69
C ASP A 510 9.32 -21.13 -0.88
N HIS A 511 8.81 -20.20 -0.08
CA HIS A 511 9.59 -19.43 0.89
C HIS A 511 9.17 -19.81 2.31
N PRO A 512 10.11 -19.81 3.28
CA PRO A 512 9.82 -20.20 4.66
C PRO A 512 8.94 -19.20 5.43
N ALA A 513 8.60 -18.06 4.82
CA ALA A 513 7.74 -17.04 5.40
C ALA A 513 7.00 -16.26 4.30
N ALA A 514 5.85 -15.69 4.68
CA ALA A 514 5.08 -14.73 3.87
C ALA A 514 5.79 -13.38 3.74
N TRP A 515 5.14 -12.43 3.05
CA TRP A 515 5.56 -11.03 2.95
C TRP A 515 6.92 -10.81 2.25
N ASN A 516 7.21 -11.63 1.24
CA ASN A 516 8.40 -11.47 0.40
C ASN A 516 8.25 -10.30 -0.56
N GLY A 517 9.38 -9.71 -0.96
CA GLY A 517 9.39 -8.52 -1.78
C GLY A 517 8.96 -8.73 -3.23
N GLY A 518 8.79 -7.59 -3.91
CA GLY A 518 8.40 -7.56 -5.31
C GLY A 518 9.45 -8.14 -6.25
N THR A 519 9.02 -8.41 -7.48
CA THR A 519 9.83 -9.03 -8.53
C THR A 519 10.21 -8.04 -9.62
N MET A 520 11.29 -8.36 -10.33
CA MET A 520 11.71 -7.76 -11.59
C MET A 520 12.22 -8.87 -12.49
N THR A 521 11.98 -8.77 -13.80
CA THR A 521 12.49 -9.73 -14.78
C THR A 521 13.30 -9.04 -15.88
N THR A 522 14.18 -9.79 -16.55
CA THR A 522 15.07 -9.25 -17.58
C THR A 522 15.13 -10.16 -18.81
N ALA A 523 15.57 -9.62 -19.94
CA ALA A 523 15.85 -10.37 -21.16
C ALA A 523 16.98 -11.41 -20.98
N GLY A 524 17.79 -11.30 -19.92
CA GLY A 524 18.81 -12.28 -19.54
C GLY A 524 18.29 -13.60 -18.97
N ASN A 525 17.02 -13.95 -19.17
CA ASN A 525 16.34 -15.13 -18.59
C ASN A 525 16.36 -15.14 -17.05
N LEU A 526 16.16 -13.98 -16.42
CA LEU A 526 16.19 -13.86 -14.96
C LEU A 526 14.89 -13.29 -14.38
N VAL A 527 14.55 -13.74 -13.18
CA VAL A 527 13.66 -13.05 -12.25
C VAL A 527 14.38 -12.84 -10.91
N PHE A 528 14.37 -11.61 -10.42
CA PHE A 528 14.95 -11.22 -9.13
C PHE A 528 13.86 -11.04 -8.08
N GLN A 529 14.15 -11.43 -6.84
CA GLN A 529 13.25 -11.22 -5.71
C GLN A 529 14.04 -11.12 -4.39
N GLY A 530 13.62 -10.19 -3.52
CA GLY A 530 14.01 -10.18 -2.11
C GLY A 530 13.04 -10.96 -1.23
N THR A 531 13.52 -11.58 -0.14
CA THR A 531 12.67 -12.34 0.79
C THR A 531 12.51 -11.63 2.13
N SER A 532 11.42 -11.94 2.84
CA SER A 532 11.20 -11.44 4.22
C SER A 532 12.21 -11.98 5.23
N THR A 533 12.95 -13.03 4.87
CA THR A 533 14.07 -13.61 5.63
C THR A 533 15.42 -12.96 5.35
N GLY A 534 15.45 -11.93 4.49
CA GLY A 534 16.64 -11.15 4.20
C GLY A 534 17.59 -11.76 3.17
N ARG A 535 17.03 -12.52 2.24
CA ARG A 535 17.75 -13.10 1.10
C ARG A 535 17.43 -12.31 -0.16
N PHE A 536 18.44 -11.99 -0.96
CA PHE A 536 18.25 -11.50 -2.33
C PHE A 536 18.59 -12.62 -3.31
N ARG A 537 17.63 -12.96 -4.16
CA ARG A 537 17.69 -14.16 -5.02
C ARG A 537 17.45 -13.82 -6.48
N ALA A 538 18.03 -14.65 -7.34
CA ALA A 538 17.73 -14.67 -8.77
C ALA A 538 17.40 -16.10 -9.21
N TYR A 539 16.42 -16.22 -10.09
CA TYR A 539 15.97 -17.49 -10.65
C TYR A 539 15.98 -17.42 -12.17
N ALA A 540 16.18 -18.56 -12.83
CA ALA A 540 15.92 -18.69 -14.26
C ALA A 540 14.43 -18.44 -14.52
N ALA A 541 14.11 -17.52 -15.43
CA ALA A 541 12.75 -17.04 -15.64
C ALA A 541 11.82 -18.13 -16.22
N ASP A 542 12.37 -19.03 -17.03
CA ASP A 542 11.67 -20.16 -17.65
C ASP A 542 11.30 -21.31 -16.70
N THR A 543 12.15 -21.59 -15.70
CA THR A 543 12.13 -22.85 -14.95
C THR A 543 12.04 -22.68 -13.43
N GLY A 544 12.29 -21.47 -12.92
CA GLY A 544 12.33 -21.20 -11.47
C GLY A 544 13.58 -21.77 -10.78
N ARG A 545 14.57 -22.26 -11.53
CA ARG A 545 15.84 -22.74 -10.96
C ARG A 545 16.57 -21.58 -10.29
N GLN A 546 16.87 -21.70 -9.00
CA GLN A 546 17.62 -20.69 -8.27
C GLN A 546 19.08 -20.63 -8.76
N LEU A 547 19.53 -19.43 -9.13
CA LEU A 547 20.87 -19.18 -9.67
C LEU A 547 21.73 -18.31 -8.74
N LEU A 548 21.09 -17.57 -7.84
CA LEU A 548 21.74 -16.68 -6.87
C LEU A 548 20.96 -16.70 -5.56
N ASP A 549 21.67 -16.66 -4.43
CA ASP A 549 21.10 -16.47 -3.09
C ASP A 549 22.11 -15.79 -2.17
N LEU A 550 21.86 -14.52 -1.85
CA LEU A 550 22.76 -13.68 -1.06
C LEU A 550 22.10 -13.21 0.23
N ASP A 551 22.86 -13.19 1.32
CA ASP A 551 22.43 -12.62 2.60
C ASP A 551 22.53 -11.10 2.59
N MET A 552 21.43 -10.41 2.87
CA MET A 552 21.34 -8.96 2.95
C MET A 552 21.10 -8.45 4.38
N GLN A 553 21.20 -9.33 5.39
CA GLN A 553 21.11 -9.06 6.83
C GLN A 553 19.75 -8.58 7.34
N SER A 554 18.84 -8.15 6.48
CA SER A 554 17.51 -7.64 6.82
C SER A 554 16.53 -8.07 5.74
N GLY A 555 15.25 -8.20 6.10
CA GLY A 555 14.17 -8.49 5.16
C GLY A 555 14.17 -7.55 3.95
N ILE A 556 13.58 -7.97 2.83
CA ILE A 556 13.46 -7.15 1.61
C ILE A 556 12.01 -7.25 1.15
N VAL A 557 11.30 -6.11 1.17
CA VAL A 557 9.92 -5.98 0.68
C VAL A 557 9.83 -5.16 -0.61
N SER A 558 10.77 -4.24 -0.87
CA SER A 558 10.81 -3.47 -2.12
C SER A 558 11.02 -4.37 -3.35
N ALA A 559 10.54 -3.94 -4.52
CA ALA A 559 10.98 -4.52 -5.79
C ALA A 559 12.35 -3.94 -6.22
N PRO A 560 13.21 -4.75 -6.86
CA PRO A 560 14.45 -4.25 -7.45
C PRO A 560 14.21 -3.50 -8.77
N SER A 561 15.19 -2.69 -9.17
CA SER A 561 15.32 -2.11 -10.51
C SER A 561 16.70 -2.43 -11.11
N THR A 562 16.84 -2.32 -12.44
CA THR A 562 18.11 -2.50 -13.15
C THR A 562 18.32 -1.41 -14.19
N PHE A 563 19.57 -1.02 -14.41
CA PHE A 563 19.94 0.11 -15.26
C PHE A 563 21.39 -0.05 -15.75
N ARG A 564 21.82 0.78 -16.71
CA ARG A 564 23.24 0.92 -17.05
C ARG A 564 23.78 2.27 -16.60
N ALA A 565 25.00 2.27 -16.07
CA ALA A 565 25.76 3.49 -15.81
C ALA A 565 27.21 3.28 -16.22
N GLY A 566 27.74 4.15 -17.09
CA GLY A 566 29.09 3.99 -17.64
C GLY A 566 29.29 2.67 -18.39
N GLY A 567 28.25 2.17 -19.09
CA GLY A 567 28.29 0.92 -19.85
C GLY A 567 28.24 -0.36 -19.01
N VAL A 568 28.04 -0.27 -17.69
CA VAL A 568 27.93 -1.43 -16.79
C VAL A 568 26.48 -1.55 -16.32
N GLN A 569 25.91 -2.75 -16.39
CA GLN A 569 24.59 -3.03 -15.80
C GLN A 569 24.68 -3.19 -14.28
N TYR A 570 23.72 -2.57 -13.58
CA TYR A 570 23.55 -2.63 -12.13
C TYR A 570 22.14 -3.13 -11.76
N VAL A 571 22.00 -3.64 -10.52
CA VAL A 571 20.71 -3.96 -9.88
C VAL A 571 20.63 -3.22 -8.55
N ALA A 572 19.52 -2.55 -8.27
CA ALA A 572 19.32 -1.77 -7.05
C ALA A 572 18.02 -2.12 -6.31
N PHE A 573 18.06 -2.10 -4.99
CA PHE A 573 16.90 -2.36 -4.12
C PHE A 573 17.11 -1.81 -2.71
N GLN A 574 16.05 -1.77 -1.90
CA GLN A 574 16.13 -1.43 -0.49
C GLN A 574 15.95 -2.67 0.38
N THR A 575 16.78 -2.79 1.40
CA THR A 575 16.54 -3.75 2.49
C THR A 575 15.66 -3.06 3.53
N SER A 576 14.64 -3.77 4.01
CA SER A 576 13.94 -3.52 5.28
C SER A 576 12.92 -4.64 5.55
N LYS A 577 12.69 -4.88 6.84
CA LYS A 577 11.40 -5.40 7.30
C LYS A 577 10.43 -4.22 7.34
N GLY A 578 9.26 -4.32 6.71
CA GLY A 578 8.36 -3.18 6.57
C GLY A 578 6.93 -3.52 6.20
N GLY A 579 6.04 -2.54 6.31
CA GLY A 579 4.63 -2.67 5.94
C GLY A 579 3.74 -3.25 7.05
N ALA A 580 2.53 -3.67 6.69
CA ALA A 580 1.51 -4.12 7.65
C ALA A 580 1.87 -5.43 8.38
N PHE A 581 2.41 -6.43 7.68
CA PHE A 581 2.70 -7.75 8.26
C PHE A 581 3.58 -7.73 9.52
N PRO A 582 4.74 -7.04 9.53
CA PRO A 582 5.55 -6.97 10.74
C PRO A 582 4.91 -6.20 11.90
N LEU A 583 3.85 -5.43 11.66
CA LEU A 583 3.09 -4.78 12.72
C LEU A 583 2.06 -5.72 13.37
N VAL A 584 1.40 -6.57 12.57
CA VAL A 584 0.21 -7.32 13.02
C VAL A 584 0.43 -8.81 13.24
N ALA A 585 1.37 -9.44 12.52
CA ALA A 585 1.44 -10.90 12.44
C ALA A 585 1.73 -11.61 13.78
N GLY A 586 2.35 -10.92 14.73
CA GLY A 586 2.74 -11.48 16.02
C GLY A 586 3.46 -12.82 15.90
N VAL A 587 2.95 -13.87 16.54
CA VAL A 587 3.54 -15.22 16.47
C VAL A 587 3.51 -15.79 15.05
N ALA A 588 2.46 -15.51 14.27
CA ALA A 588 2.32 -16.01 12.90
C ALA A 588 3.45 -15.52 11.97
N GLY A 589 4.16 -14.45 12.37
CA GLY A 589 5.40 -14.01 11.71
C GLY A 589 6.51 -15.06 11.67
N GLY A 590 6.45 -16.09 12.54
CA GLY A 590 7.33 -17.26 12.50
C GLY A 590 8.81 -16.87 12.50
N VAL A 591 9.55 -17.37 11.51
CA VAL A 591 10.99 -17.10 11.36
C VAL A 591 11.32 -15.61 11.16
N THR A 592 10.40 -14.81 10.60
CA THR A 592 10.64 -13.38 10.35
C THR A 592 10.77 -12.58 11.63
N ARG A 593 10.26 -13.07 12.76
CA ARG A 593 10.39 -12.42 14.09
C ARG A 593 11.84 -12.20 14.48
N LYS A 594 12.75 -13.07 14.01
CA LYS A 594 14.18 -13.02 14.32
C LYS A 594 15.00 -12.23 13.30
N VAL A 595 14.38 -11.79 12.21
CA VAL A 595 15.05 -10.99 11.17
C VAL A 595 15.06 -9.54 11.62
N PRO A 596 16.25 -8.92 11.77
CA PRO A 596 16.33 -7.53 12.18
C PRO A 596 15.85 -6.61 11.05
N ASN A 597 15.44 -5.39 11.40
CA ASN A 597 15.18 -4.37 10.40
C ASN A 597 16.41 -3.47 10.27
N ILE A 598 17.20 -3.67 9.22
CA ILE A 598 18.40 -2.87 8.94
C ILE A 598 18.23 -2.21 7.57
N PRO A 599 17.65 -0.99 7.51
CA PRO A 599 17.39 -0.34 6.24
C PRO A 599 18.64 0.12 5.50
N ARG A 600 18.78 -0.35 4.26
CA ARG A 600 19.88 0.04 3.36
C ARG A 600 19.42 0.16 1.91
N LEU A 601 20.01 1.10 1.19
CA LEU A 601 20.06 1.06 -0.26
C LEU A 601 21.24 0.15 -0.68
N VAL A 602 20.97 -0.84 -1.52
CA VAL A 602 21.98 -1.79 -2.03
C VAL A 602 22.01 -1.70 -3.54
N VAL A 603 23.22 -1.56 -4.11
CA VAL A 603 23.44 -1.59 -5.56
C VAL A 603 24.50 -2.62 -5.89
N MET A 604 24.22 -3.43 -6.90
CA MET A 604 24.96 -4.63 -7.26
C MET A 604 25.39 -4.59 -8.73
N LYS A 605 26.48 -5.28 -9.04
CA LYS A 605 26.95 -5.55 -10.42
C LYS A 605 27.74 -6.86 -10.48
N ILE A 606 28.02 -7.35 -11.68
CA ILE A 606 28.96 -8.45 -11.88
C ILE A 606 30.33 -8.07 -11.31
N GLY A 607 30.91 -8.95 -10.50
CA GLY A 607 32.21 -8.74 -9.87
C GLY A 607 32.22 -7.72 -8.74
N GLY A 608 31.05 -7.31 -8.20
CA GLY A 608 30.99 -6.44 -7.04
C GLY A 608 31.60 -7.09 -5.79
N THR A 609 32.42 -6.36 -5.03
CA THR A 609 33.21 -6.92 -3.92
C THR A 609 32.92 -6.30 -2.55
N VAL A 610 32.08 -5.26 -2.48
CA VAL A 610 31.75 -4.58 -1.23
C VAL A 610 31.08 -5.57 -0.26
N LYS A 611 31.49 -5.53 1.01
CA LYS A 611 30.89 -6.34 2.07
C LYS A 611 29.99 -5.46 2.92
N LEU A 612 28.83 -6.01 3.30
CA LEU A 612 27.99 -5.38 4.31
C LEU A 612 28.76 -5.33 5.64
N PRO A 613 28.60 -4.26 6.44
CA PRO A 613 29.17 -4.22 7.78
C PRO A 613 28.56 -5.33 8.64
N ALA A 614 29.24 -5.73 9.71
CA ALA A 614 28.65 -6.68 10.65
C ALA A 614 27.30 -6.15 11.19
N PRO A 615 26.26 -6.99 11.29
CA PRO A 615 25.02 -6.58 11.92
C PRO A 615 25.28 -6.07 13.34
N PRO A 616 24.50 -5.09 13.83
CA PRO A 616 24.56 -4.68 15.23
C PRO A 616 24.39 -5.90 16.15
N ALA A 617 25.12 -5.92 17.27
CA ALA A 617 24.95 -6.97 18.27
C ALA A 617 23.50 -6.99 18.76
N ALA A 618 22.84 -8.13 18.66
CA ALA A 618 21.50 -8.30 19.19
C ALA A 618 21.55 -8.11 20.72
N ALA A 619 21.02 -6.99 21.22
CA ALA A 619 20.88 -6.79 22.64
C ALA A 619 19.86 -7.81 23.17
N ALA A 620 20.31 -8.73 24.03
CA ALA A 620 19.40 -9.65 24.71
C ALA A 620 18.44 -8.82 25.57
N LEU A 621 17.16 -8.80 25.19
CA LEU A 621 16.15 -8.13 25.98
C LEU A 621 15.93 -8.91 27.28
N ALA A 622 16.10 -8.23 28.41
CA ALA A 622 15.79 -8.79 29.71
C ALA A 622 14.27 -9.00 29.83
N TRP A 623 13.81 -10.22 29.60
CA TRP A 623 12.39 -10.56 29.71
C TRP A 623 11.98 -10.79 31.16
N ASN A 624 11.91 -9.71 31.94
CA ASN A 624 11.60 -9.71 33.36
C ASN A 624 10.28 -8.99 33.62
N PRO A 625 9.12 -9.63 33.33
CA PRO A 625 7.83 -9.00 33.59
C PRO A 625 7.64 -8.69 35.09
N PRO A 626 6.99 -7.57 35.43
CA PRO A 626 6.54 -7.30 36.79
C PRO A 626 5.59 -8.40 37.32
N PRO A 627 5.42 -8.50 38.66
CA PRO A 627 4.39 -9.35 39.24
C PRO A 627 3.00 -9.01 38.68
N GLN A 628 2.19 -10.03 38.47
CA GLN A 628 0.82 -9.87 37.99
C GLN A 628 -0.03 -9.07 38.99
N PHE A 629 -0.92 -8.22 38.47
CA PHE A 629 -1.88 -7.46 39.26
C PHE A 629 -3.21 -7.28 38.51
N GLY A 630 -4.22 -6.76 39.22
CA GLY A 630 -5.56 -6.53 38.68
C GLY A 630 -6.47 -7.76 38.78
N THR A 631 -7.78 -7.53 38.77
CA THR A 631 -8.78 -8.62 38.77
C THR A 631 -8.88 -9.27 37.37
N PRO A 632 -9.40 -10.50 37.26
CA PRO A 632 -9.65 -11.11 35.94
C PRO A 632 -10.49 -10.24 35.01
N ALA A 633 -11.47 -9.50 35.56
CA ALA A 633 -12.29 -8.56 34.79
C ALA A 633 -11.48 -7.38 34.27
N GLN A 634 -10.55 -6.83 35.07
CA GLN A 634 -9.65 -5.76 34.63
C GLN A 634 -8.70 -6.23 33.54
N VAL A 635 -8.13 -7.44 33.67
CA VAL A 635 -7.27 -8.03 32.63
C VAL A 635 -8.06 -8.24 31.33
N ALA A 636 -9.29 -8.73 31.42
CA ALA A 636 -10.16 -8.89 30.25
C ALA A 636 -10.50 -7.56 29.57
N ALA A 637 -10.81 -6.52 30.35
CA ALA A 637 -11.00 -5.17 29.82
C ALA A 637 -9.73 -4.64 29.14
N GLY A 638 -8.56 -4.85 29.76
CA GLY A 638 -7.26 -4.53 29.17
C GLY A 638 -7.02 -5.23 27.84
N LYS A 639 -7.34 -6.53 27.75
CA LYS A 639 -7.28 -7.29 26.49
C LYS A 639 -8.18 -6.68 25.42
N ALA A 640 -9.40 -6.27 25.77
CA ALA A 640 -10.33 -5.64 24.85
C ALA A 640 -9.81 -4.30 24.31
N HIS A 641 -9.27 -3.44 25.18
CA HIS A 641 -8.65 -2.19 24.76
C HIS A 641 -7.38 -2.43 23.92
N PHE A 642 -6.60 -3.47 24.24
CA PHE A 642 -5.41 -3.81 23.47
C PHE A 642 -5.78 -4.22 22.05
N GLY A 643 -6.73 -5.15 21.91
CA GLY A 643 -7.24 -5.58 20.61
C GLY A 643 -7.85 -4.41 19.82
N ARG A 644 -8.49 -3.46 20.49
CA ARG A 644 -9.08 -2.30 19.82
C ARG A 644 -8.07 -1.25 19.33
N TYR A 645 -7.06 -0.93 20.13
CA TYR A 645 -6.23 0.27 19.91
C TYR A 645 -4.74 0.00 19.68
N CYS A 646 -4.23 -1.17 20.09
CA CYS A 646 -2.79 -1.44 20.13
C CYS A 646 -2.36 -2.54 19.14
N ILE A 647 -3.24 -3.51 18.84
CA ILE A 647 -2.91 -4.71 18.05
C ILE A 647 -2.32 -4.40 16.67
N VAL A 648 -2.81 -3.33 16.03
CA VAL A 648 -2.42 -2.94 14.66
C VAL A 648 -0.99 -2.37 14.57
N CYS A 649 -0.35 -2.14 15.71
CA CYS A 649 1.04 -1.68 15.78
C CYS A 649 1.92 -2.60 16.62
N HIS A 650 1.39 -3.24 17.66
CA HIS A 650 2.16 -4.00 18.65
C HIS A 650 1.94 -5.53 18.57
N GLY A 651 1.32 -6.00 17.49
CA GLY A 651 1.16 -7.41 17.16
C GLY A 651 0.00 -8.09 17.88
N ASP A 652 -0.46 -9.19 17.28
CA ASP A 652 -1.49 -10.04 17.87
C ASP A 652 -1.13 -10.46 19.30
N SER A 653 -2.10 -10.34 20.21
CA SER A 653 -1.94 -10.77 21.60
C SER A 653 -0.71 -10.17 22.31
N ALA A 654 -0.38 -8.92 21.99
CA ALA A 654 0.80 -8.18 22.47
C ALA A 654 2.14 -8.87 22.19
N ILE A 655 2.16 -9.83 21.26
CA ILE A 655 3.39 -10.47 20.81
C ILE A 655 3.91 -9.68 19.62
N GLY A 656 5.01 -8.97 19.80
CA GLY A 656 5.67 -8.25 18.72
C GLY A 656 6.32 -9.19 17.70
N ASN A 657 6.43 -8.69 16.48
CA ASN A 657 7.23 -9.29 15.41
C ASN A 657 8.58 -8.54 15.28
N GLY A 658 9.17 -7.98 16.35
CA GLY A 658 10.51 -7.36 16.30
C GLY A 658 10.65 -6.20 15.31
N PHE A 659 9.65 -5.33 15.21
CA PHE A 659 9.63 -4.21 14.27
C PHE A 659 9.30 -2.89 14.99
N THR A 660 8.17 -2.87 15.68
CA THR A 660 7.84 -1.90 16.74
C THR A 660 8.27 -2.44 18.11
N PRO A 661 8.37 -1.58 19.15
CA PRO A 661 8.67 -2.04 20.49
C PRO A 661 7.69 -3.12 20.98
N ASP A 662 8.23 -4.23 21.50
CA ASP A 662 7.45 -5.28 22.14
C ASP A 662 7.03 -4.84 23.54
N LEU A 663 5.72 -4.61 23.74
CA LEU A 663 5.21 -4.02 24.98
C LEU A 663 5.42 -4.91 26.20
N ARG A 664 5.59 -6.23 26.02
CA ARG A 664 5.78 -7.21 27.10
C ARG A 664 7.09 -7.03 27.86
N VAL A 665 8.02 -6.28 27.29
CA VAL A 665 9.34 -5.94 27.87
C VAL A 665 9.60 -4.43 27.86
N SER A 666 8.53 -3.62 27.77
CA SER A 666 8.66 -2.16 27.87
C SER A 666 9.26 -1.76 29.22
N ALA A 667 10.21 -0.82 29.20
CA ALA A 667 10.78 -0.24 30.41
C ALA A 667 9.75 0.51 31.28
N THR A 668 8.64 0.95 30.69
CA THR A 668 7.56 1.64 31.41
C THR A 668 6.59 0.68 32.12
N LEU A 669 6.65 -0.63 31.83
CA LEU A 669 5.64 -1.60 32.26
C LEU A 669 5.53 -1.72 33.80
N ALA A 670 6.64 -1.50 34.49
CA ALA A 670 6.73 -1.59 35.95
C ALA A 670 6.22 -0.34 36.70
N ASN A 671 5.94 0.77 36.01
CA ASN A 671 5.54 2.03 36.63
C ASN A 671 4.28 2.59 35.95
N ALA A 672 3.19 2.71 36.73
CA ALA A 672 1.89 3.13 36.22
C ALA A 672 1.90 4.53 35.59
N ASP A 673 2.57 5.51 36.23
CA ASP A 673 2.66 6.88 35.72
C ASP A 673 3.50 6.95 34.43
N ALA A 674 4.61 6.21 34.37
CA ALA A 674 5.44 6.13 33.16
C ALA A 674 4.66 5.48 32.01
N TRP A 675 3.92 4.39 32.27
CA TRP A 675 3.06 3.74 31.29
C TRP A 675 1.96 4.68 30.77
N LYS A 676 1.28 5.37 31.69
CA LYS A 676 0.26 6.38 31.38
C LYS A 676 0.82 7.53 30.55
N SER A 677 2.02 8.00 30.89
CA SER A 677 2.64 9.14 30.20
C SER A 677 2.82 8.91 28.71
N VAL A 678 3.05 7.66 28.31
CA VAL A 678 3.18 7.26 26.90
C VAL A 678 1.82 7.19 26.22
N ILE A 679 0.82 6.55 26.86
CA ILE A 679 -0.45 6.21 26.19
C ILE A 679 -1.43 7.38 26.14
N ILE A 680 -1.54 8.19 27.19
CA ILE A 680 -2.52 9.28 27.22
C ILE A 680 -1.90 10.67 27.39
N ASP A 681 -0.70 10.80 27.96
CA ASP A 681 -0.04 12.12 28.05
C ASP A 681 0.84 12.44 26.82
N GLY A 682 1.04 11.46 25.92
CA GLY A 682 1.65 11.67 24.60
C GLY A 682 3.17 11.85 24.61
N ALA A 683 3.88 11.29 25.59
CA ALA A 683 5.33 11.45 25.74
C ALA A 683 6.17 11.00 24.52
N LEU A 684 5.61 10.17 23.64
CA LEU A 684 6.28 9.62 22.45
C LEU A 684 5.59 10.00 21.12
N LYS A 685 4.72 11.04 21.13
CA LYS A 685 3.89 11.43 19.97
C LYS A 685 4.70 11.77 18.71
N ASP A 686 5.85 12.42 18.88
CA ASP A 686 6.74 12.79 17.76
C ASP A 686 7.42 11.58 17.11
N ARG A 687 7.36 10.40 17.76
CA ARG A 687 7.84 9.12 17.23
C ARG A 687 6.70 8.24 16.67
N GLY A 688 5.48 8.76 16.62
CA GLY A 688 4.29 8.07 16.12
C GLY A 688 3.43 7.38 17.17
N MET A 689 3.81 7.38 18.45
CA MET A 689 2.97 6.88 19.54
C MET A 689 2.14 8.03 20.12
N VAL A 690 0.97 8.27 19.52
CA VAL A 690 0.08 9.37 19.88
C VAL A 690 -0.64 9.16 21.21
N SER A 691 -1.24 10.23 21.74
CA SER A 691 -2.16 10.13 22.88
C SER A 691 -3.49 9.49 22.47
N PHE A 692 -3.96 8.58 23.30
CA PHE A 692 -5.27 7.93 23.21
C PHE A 692 -6.29 8.50 24.22
N ALA A 693 -6.01 9.65 24.85
CA ALA A 693 -6.90 10.26 25.87
C ALA A 693 -8.32 10.58 25.36
N ARG A 694 -8.49 10.65 24.03
CA ARG A 694 -9.80 10.84 23.38
C ARG A 694 -10.71 9.61 23.45
N VAL A 695 -10.14 8.44 23.72
CA VAL A 695 -10.84 7.14 23.68
C VAL A 695 -10.52 6.21 24.86
N LEU A 696 -9.51 6.54 25.67
CA LEU A 696 -9.11 5.80 26.86
C LEU A 696 -9.07 6.73 28.08
N THR A 697 -9.59 6.22 29.20
CA THR A 697 -9.46 6.83 30.52
C THR A 697 -8.19 6.32 31.23
N PRO A 698 -7.73 6.98 32.30
CA PRO A 698 -6.62 6.45 33.11
C PRO A 698 -6.86 5.02 33.65
N ALA A 699 -8.11 4.66 33.94
CA ALA A 699 -8.45 3.31 34.39
C ALA A 699 -8.30 2.27 33.27
N ASP A 700 -8.68 2.61 32.04
CA ASP A 700 -8.50 1.74 30.87
C ASP A 700 -7.01 1.51 30.57
N VAL A 701 -6.19 2.55 30.77
CA VAL A 701 -4.73 2.49 30.62
C VAL A 701 -4.09 1.57 31.65
N GLU A 702 -4.59 1.58 32.88
CA GLU A 702 -4.14 0.66 33.94
C GLU A 702 -4.58 -0.78 33.67
N ALA A 703 -5.80 -0.97 33.15
CA ALA A 703 -6.27 -2.28 32.68
C ALA A 703 -5.41 -2.83 31.53
N LEU A 704 -5.04 -1.98 30.56
CA LEU A 704 -4.08 -2.31 29.50
C LEU A 704 -2.74 -2.78 30.07
N ARG A 705 -2.23 -2.08 31.10
CA ARG A 705 -0.98 -2.45 31.78
C ARG A 705 -1.09 -3.82 32.44
N ALA A 706 -2.22 -4.08 33.14
CA ALA A 706 -2.51 -5.37 33.74
C ALA A 706 -2.54 -6.51 32.71
N TYR A 707 -3.16 -6.27 31.54
CA TYR A 707 -3.18 -7.24 30.45
C TYR A 707 -1.80 -7.49 29.83
N VAL A 708 -1.00 -6.45 29.58
CA VAL A 708 0.33 -6.64 28.99
C VAL A 708 1.27 -7.38 29.95
N ILE A 709 1.16 -7.13 31.26
CA ILE A 709 1.89 -7.90 32.29
C ILE A 709 1.42 -9.36 32.32
N ASP A 710 0.11 -9.60 32.33
CA ASP A 710 -0.48 -10.94 32.29
C ASP A 710 0.06 -11.70 31.09
N ARG A 711 0.01 -11.06 29.93
CA ARG A 711 0.46 -11.61 28.68
C ARG A 711 1.95 -11.91 28.69
N SER A 712 2.77 -11.02 29.23
CA SER A 712 4.22 -11.22 29.33
C SER A 712 4.56 -12.41 30.24
N ASN A 713 3.91 -12.51 31.41
CA ASN A 713 4.04 -13.65 32.32
C ASN A 713 3.61 -14.97 31.66
N TRP A 714 2.43 -14.98 31.04
CA TRP A 714 1.87 -16.18 30.41
C TRP A 714 2.74 -16.65 29.23
N THR A 715 3.15 -15.73 28.35
CA THR A 715 3.98 -16.08 27.19
C THR A 715 5.37 -16.56 27.61
N LYS A 716 5.95 -16.01 28.68
CA LYS A 716 7.22 -16.48 29.25
C LYS A 716 7.12 -17.92 29.78
N ALA A 717 6.03 -18.23 30.49
CA ALA A 717 5.82 -19.56 31.05
C ALA A 717 5.45 -20.61 29.99
N ASN A 718 4.73 -20.22 28.93
CA ASN A 718 4.09 -21.17 28.01
C ASN A 718 4.67 -21.19 26.59
N LEU A 719 5.26 -20.10 26.11
CA LEU A 719 5.65 -19.92 24.70
C LEU A 719 7.02 -19.27 24.53
N ALA A 720 7.95 -19.46 25.47
CA ALA A 720 9.25 -18.80 25.43
C ALA A 720 9.99 -19.03 24.08
N ASP A 721 9.99 -20.27 23.58
CA ASP A 721 10.70 -20.64 22.35
C ASP A 721 10.11 -19.99 21.08
N ALA A 722 8.78 -19.82 21.05
CA ALA A 722 8.05 -19.35 19.88
C ALA A 722 7.77 -17.84 19.90
N SER A 723 7.78 -17.22 21.08
CA SER A 723 7.30 -15.85 21.31
C SER A 723 8.26 -14.96 22.09
N ALA A 724 9.51 -15.38 22.30
CA ALA A 724 10.54 -14.54 22.94
C ALA A 724 10.52 -13.11 22.36
N PRO A 725 10.49 -12.07 23.20
CA PRO A 725 10.61 -10.68 22.77
C PRO A 725 11.92 -10.47 22.00
N MET A 726 11.85 -9.72 20.91
CA MET A 726 12.99 -9.43 20.05
C MET A 726 13.30 -7.94 20.09
N GLY A 727 14.58 -7.60 20.16
CA GLY A 727 15.07 -6.24 20.02
C GLY A 727 14.69 -5.64 18.66
N ARG A 728 14.55 -4.32 18.63
CA ARG A 728 14.43 -3.55 17.37
C ARG A 728 15.79 -3.31 16.76
#